data_AF-A0A100XEC2-F1
#
_entry.id   AF-A0A100XEC2-F1
#
_cell.length_a   1.000
_cell.length_b   1.000
_cell.length_c   1.000
_cell.angle_alpha   90.00
_cell.angle_beta   90.00
_cell.angle_gamma   90.00
#
_symmetry.space_group_name_H-M   'P 1'
#
loop_
_entity.id
_entity.type
_entity.pdbx_description
1 polymer ?
#
loop_
_entity_poly.entity_id
_entity_poly.type
_entity_poly.pdbx_seq_one_letter_code
_entity_poly.pdbx_strand_id
1 'polypeptide(L)'
;MARGFQGVMLRGLGARDHQATVVDKEYIAPHFVRVRLVSPTLFDEVIVEPTSWLRFWFPDPDGSDTEFQRAYTITESDPETGRFAVDMVLHEPAGPASTWARTVEPGATIAVMSMGSRGFSVPEDPEDRPVGYLLIGDSASTPAINGIIEVVPHDIPIELYLEQHHDDDVLIPLAEHPRLRVHRVSRDDASSLAAALELRDWSNWYCWAGPEAGALKQVRTRLRDEFGFPKREVYAQAYWTEGRAMGSSRGETSTPAKPAAKTAPAKAAAKPAAASGAGTPEHAAAPAAATTGAPQAAPAPGAAQPRTPVRGRWRAEAGSRLLAPLKKPLIVSGVLQALITLIELAPFVLLVELARLLLGGAEAERLWTLGLTAVSLIGLGAVLAAAMTLWLHRVDARFAHELRGRLLTKLSRLPLGWFTRRGSASTKQLVQDDTLALHYLITHAIPDAVAAVVAPVAVLVYLFVADWRVALVLFIPVLVYLVLMSVMTIQSGSKIAQAPRWAERMGGEAGAFLEGQPVIRIFGGAAASRFRRRLDDYIDFLVSWQRPFVGKKTLMDLVTRPATFLWIILVAGVPLVVTGRMDPVNLLPFLLLGTTFGARLLGIGYGLSGIQTGMLAARRIQTVLDEPELVVRDRTGQAGTDHASGDQARPGTVELDRVSFEYRPGVPVIRDVTLTLRPGTVTALVGPSGSGKSTLAALVARFHDVTQGAIRVDGRDIRTLTADELYRRVGFVLQDAQLVHGSVAENIALAEPDAGLERIRTAARDAQIHDRITRMPDGYDSVLGAGSALSGGERQRVTIARAILADTPVLVLDEATAFADPESEYLVQQAINRLTRDRTVLVIAHRLHTITHADQIVVLDDGRIVEVGTHDELLAAGGRYRGLWDSGRYSSPDAGRPVSADAVEVGR
;
A
#
# COMPACT_ATOMS: atom_id res chain seq x y z
N MET A 1 36.18 -2.05 19.78
CA MET A 1 35.65 -1.11 18.77
C MET A 1 36.78 -0.42 18.01
N ALA A 2 36.76 -0.44 16.66
CA ALA A 2 37.78 0.17 15.82
C ALA A 2 38.06 1.63 16.20
N ARG A 3 39.30 1.95 16.56
CA ARG A 3 39.76 3.32 16.78
C ARG A 3 40.05 3.94 15.40
N GLY A 4 39.08 4.67 14.84
CA GLY A 4 39.20 5.36 13.55
C GLY A 4 37.98 6.23 13.25
N PHE A 5 38.06 7.08 12.21
CA PHE A 5 37.00 8.03 11.81
C PHE A 5 35.63 7.37 11.65
N GLN A 6 35.58 6.15 11.11
CA GLN A 6 34.36 5.36 10.96
C GLN A 6 33.73 4.95 12.30
N GLY A 7 34.54 4.57 13.30
CA GLY A 7 34.08 4.24 14.65
C GLY A 7 33.67 5.47 15.49
N VAL A 8 34.18 6.65 15.15
CA VAL A 8 33.71 7.93 15.71
C VAL A 8 32.40 8.37 15.05
N MET A 9 32.27 8.24 13.73
CA MET A 9 31.00 8.49 13.02
C MET A 9 29.89 7.55 13.52
N LEU A 10 30.16 6.25 13.64
CA LEU A 10 29.14 5.28 14.10
C LEU A 10 28.67 5.60 15.54
N ARG A 11 29.58 5.97 16.45
CA ARG A 11 29.22 6.44 17.81
C ARG A 11 28.45 7.76 17.78
N GLY A 12 28.84 8.71 16.94
CA GLY A 12 28.11 9.97 16.73
C GLY A 12 26.70 9.78 16.15
N LEU A 13 26.48 8.69 15.42
CA LEU A 13 25.19 8.27 14.87
C LEU A 13 24.37 7.37 15.81
N GLY A 14 24.89 7.07 17.02
CA GLY A 14 24.18 6.31 18.06
C GLY A 14 24.51 4.81 18.14
N ALA A 15 25.49 4.30 17.40
CA ALA A 15 25.87 2.89 17.46
C ALA A 15 26.57 2.54 18.78
N ARG A 16 26.11 1.48 19.46
CA ARG A 16 26.69 0.95 20.71
C ARG A 16 27.02 -0.54 20.54
N ASP A 17 28.19 -0.94 21.04
CA ASP A 17 28.53 -2.35 21.20
C ASP A 17 27.90 -2.83 22.52
N HIS A 18 27.15 -3.92 22.45
CA HIS A 18 26.65 -4.66 23.59
C HIS A 18 27.48 -5.92 23.76
N GLN A 19 27.69 -6.38 25.00
CA GLN A 19 28.23 -7.71 25.24
C GLN A 19 27.10 -8.71 25.35
N ALA A 20 27.18 -9.77 24.55
CA ALA A 20 26.30 -10.92 24.65
C ALA A 20 27.08 -12.11 25.21
N THR A 21 26.49 -12.79 26.19
CA THR A 21 27.07 -13.99 26.82
C THR A 21 26.36 -15.22 26.29
N VAL A 22 27.09 -16.24 25.84
CA VAL A 22 26.54 -17.51 25.36
C VAL A 22 25.96 -18.27 26.53
N VAL A 23 24.70 -18.69 26.40
CA VAL A 23 23.96 -19.47 27.38
C VAL A 23 24.00 -20.94 27.03
N ASP A 24 23.79 -21.27 25.76
CA ASP A 24 23.68 -22.64 25.26
C ASP A 24 23.92 -22.69 23.73
N LYS A 25 24.22 -23.87 23.21
CA LYS A 25 24.43 -24.15 21.79
C LYS A 25 23.80 -25.48 21.41
N GLU A 26 23.05 -25.48 20.30
CA GLU A 26 22.31 -26.64 19.80
C GLU A 26 22.56 -26.85 18.30
N TYR A 27 22.88 -28.08 17.89
CA TYR A 27 22.97 -28.44 16.48
C TYR A 27 21.59 -28.83 15.95
N ILE A 28 21.05 -28.03 15.03
CA ILE A 28 19.78 -28.31 14.35
C ILE A 28 20.03 -29.24 13.15
N ALA A 29 21.16 -29.06 12.47
CA ALA A 29 21.67 -29.93 11.42
C ALA A 29 23.21 -30.01 11.54
N PRO A 30 23.89 -30.99 10.90
CA PRO A 30 25.35 -31.17 11.01
C PRO A 30 26.17 -29.90 10.70
N HIS A 31 25.68 -29.07 9.78
CA HIS A 31 26.29 -27.79 9.38
C HIS A 31 25.45 -26.57 9.77
N PHE A 32 24.52 -26.69 10.72
CA PHE A 32 23.62 -25.60 11.15
C PHE A 32 23.46 -25.58 12.67
N VAL A 33 23.89 -24.49 13.31
CA VAL A 33 23.95 -24.39 14.78
C VAL A 33 23.16 -23.18 15.28
N ARG A 34 22.35 -23.38 16.31
CA ARG A 34 21.70 -22.32 17.09
C ARG A 34 22.55 -21.99 18.30
N VAL A 35 22.82 -20.70 18.49
CA VAL A 35 23.52 -20.19 19.67
C VAL A 35 22.57 -19.27 20.43
N ARG A 36 22.30 -19.62 21.69
CA ARG A 36 21.47 -18.80 22.59
C ARG A 36 22.37 -17.91 23.41
N LEU A 37 22.05 -16.62 23.48
CA LEU A 37 22.81 -15.61 24.18
C LEU A 37 21.91 -14.77 25.09
N VAL A 38 22.54 -14.07 26.04
CA VAL A 38 21.89 -13.06 26.87
C VAL A 38 22.68 -11.75 26.84
N SER A 39 21.99 -10.63 26.66
CA SER A 39 22.56 -9.29 26.78
C SER A 39 21.62 -8.39 27.60
N PRO A 40 22.05 -7.87 28.75
CA PRO A 40 21.21 -7.03 29.61
C PRO A 40 20.81 -5.69 28.99
N THR A 41 21.51 -5.25 27.94
CA THR A 41 21.40 -3.87 27.41
C THR A 41 20.95 -3.83 25.95
N LEU A 42 20.87 -4.99 25.27
CA LEU A 42 20.61 -5.02 23.83
C LEU A 42 19.21 -4.50 23.50
N PHE A 43 18.20 -4.89 24.26
CA PHE A 43 16.80 -4.58 23.96
C PHE A 43 16.30 -3.24 24.53
N ASP A 44 17.15 -2.51 25.27
CA ASP A 44 16.85 -1.13 25.66
C ASP A 44 16.72 -0.20 24.45
N GLU A 45 17.36 -0.56 23.32
CA GLU A 45 17.45 0.25 22.11
C GLU A 45 16.95 -0.46 20.85
N VAL A 46 16.71 -1.78 20.92
CA VAL A 46 16.41 -2.63 19.77
C VAL A 46 14.98 -3.17 19.86
N ILE A 47 14.15 -2.78 18.90
CA ILE A 47 12.87 -3.44 18.64
C ILE A 47 13.15 -4.60 17.67
N VAL A 48 12.86 -5.82 18.10
CA VAL A 48 12.99 -7.00 17.24
C VAL A 48 11.81 -7.04 16.29
N GLU A 49 12.10 -6.93 14.99
CA GLU A 49 11.14 -7.09 13.91
C GLU A 49 11.56 -8.36 13.13
N PRO A 50 10.65 -8.99 12.37
CA PRO A 50 11.01 -10.07 11.45
C PRO A 50 12.21 -9.69 10.58
N THR A 51 13.13 -10.64 10.36
CA THR A 51 14.41 -10.42 9.65
C THR A 51 15.42 -9.51 10.35
N SER A 52 15.14 -9.03 11.57
CA SER A 52 16.11 -8.22 12.31
C SER A 52 17.39 -8.98 12.56
N TRP A 53 18.52 -8.35 12.25
CA TRP A 53 19.85 -8.96 12.39
C TRP A 53 20.77 -8.15 13.28
N LEU A 54 21.69 -8.85 13.92
CA LEU A 54 22.75 -8.29 14.74
C LEU A 54 24.09 -8.48 14.04
N ARG A 55 24.98 -7.53 14.28
CA ARG A 55 26.35 -7.59 13.80
C ARG A 55 27.25 -8.09 14.91
N PHE A 56 27.90 -9.22 14.67
CA PHE A 56 28.84 -9.87 15.58
C PHE A 56 30.27 -9.59 15.14
N TRP A 57 31.15 -9.49 16.13
CA TRP A 57 32.60 -9.36 15.94
C TRP A 57 33.27 -10.63 16.46
N PHE A 58 33.65 -11.52 15.54
CA PHE A 58 34.27 -12.81 15.86
C PHE A 58 35.78 -12.66 15.98
N PRO A 59 36.42 -13.26 17.00
CA PRO A 59 37.87 -13.24 17.12
C PRO A 59 38.54 -14.03 15.99
N ASP A 60 39.80 -13.68 15.69
CA ASP A 60 40.64 -14.44 14.76
C ASP A 60 40.93 -15.85 15.33
N PRO A 61 40.62 -16.94 14.60
CA PRO A 61 40.95 -18.30 15.03
C PRO A 61 42.46 -18.51 15.17
N ASP A 62 43.29 -17.73 14.48
CA ASP A 62 44.75 -17.80 14.58
C ASP A 62 45.31 -17.04 15.82
N GLY A 63 44.43 -16.48 16.66
CA GLY A 63 44.78 -15.86 17.94
C GLY A 63 45.29 -14.41 17.85
N SER A 64 45.06 -13.72 16.73
CA SER A 64 45.37 -12.30 16.62
C SER A 64 44.33 -11.42 17.32
N ASP A 65 44.70 -10.18 17.69
CA ASP A 65 43.76 -9.16 18.22
C ASP A 65 42.79 -8.61 17.15
N THR A 66 42.74 -9.23 15.98
CA THR A 66 41.84 -8.85 14.90
C THR A 66 40.49 -9.51 15.09
N GLU A 67 39.44 -8.72 15.14
CA GLU A 67 38.07 -9.21 15.09
C GLU A 67 37.49 -9.04 13.69
N PHE A 68 36.61 -9.96 13.31
CA PHE A 68 36.00 -10.03 12.00
C PHE A 68 34.49 -9.94 12.09
N GLN A 69 33.93 -9.12 11.23
CA GLN A 69 32.51 -8.80 11.28
C GLN A 69 31.66 -9.77 10.47
N ARG A 70 30.55 -10.26 11.04
CA ARG A 70 29.47 -10.93 10.30
C ARG A 70 28.10 -10.65 10.92
N ALA A 71 27.05 -10.67 10.11
CA ALA A 71 25.68 -10.41 10.56
C ALA A 71 24.88 -11.72 10.62
N TYR A 72 24.03 -11.84 11.63
CA TYR A 72 23.13 -12.98 11.80
C TYR A 72 21.75 -12.51 12.24
N THR A 73 20.71 -13.13 11.68
CA THR A 73 19.31 -12.84 12.01
C THR A 73 18.96 -13.40 13.38
N ILE A 74 18.20 -12.64 14.16
CA ILE A 74 17.66 -13.06 15.46
C ILE A 74 16.53 -14.06 15.21
N THR A 75 16.60 -15.23 15.84
CA THR A 75 15.61 -16.32 15.70
C THR A 75 14.69 -16.47 16.89
N GLU A 76 15.19 -16.18 18.09
CA GLU A 76 14.42 -16.14 19.33
C GLU A 76 14.74 -14.81 20.04
N SER A 77 13.77 -14.19 20.69
CA SER A 77 14.02 -13.01 21.52
C SER A 77 13.03 -12.91 22.67
N ASP A 78 13.56 -12.62 23.84
CA ASP A 78 12.82 -12.22 25.03
C ASP A 78 13.40 -10.88 25.52
N PRO A 79 12.76 -9.75 25.14
CA PRO A 79 13.21 -8.43 25.52
C PRO A 79 13.25 -8.19 27.03
N GLU A 80 12.39 -8.85 27.82
CA GLU A 80 12.32 -8.64 29.27
C GLU A 80 13.53 -9.24 29.98
N THR A 81 14.01 -10.40 29.52
CA THR A 81 15.15 -11.09 30.13
C THR A 81 16.49 -10.81 29.43
N GLY A 82 16.48 -10.13 28.29
CA GLY A 82 17.68 -9.89 27.50
C GLY A 82 18.13 -11.10 26.66
N ARG A 83 17.35 -12.20 26.65
CA ARG A 83 17.71 -13.46 25.98
C ARG A 83 17.36 -13.41 24.50
N PHE A 84 18.23 -14.00 23.68
CA PHE A 84 17.99 -14.13 22.24
C PHE A 84 18.77 -15.29 21.63
N ALA A 85 18.40 -15.73 20.44
CA ALA A 85 19.13 -16.74 19.69
C ALA A 85 19.50 -16.25 18.28
N VAL A 86 20.58 -16.81 17.75
CA VAL A 86 20.94 -16.69 16.34
C VAL A 86 21.31 -18.06 15.78
N ASP A 87 20.95 -18.26 14.53
CA ASP A 87 21.21 -19.50 13.81
C ASP A 87 22.31 -19.27 12.77
N MET A 88 23.30 -20.15 12.76
CA MET A 88 24.55 -19.98 12.02
C MET A 88 24.80 -21.20 11.12
N VAL A 89 24.99 -20.94 9.82
CA VAL A 89 25.51 -21.95 8.87
C VAL A 89 27.02 -22.09 9.03
N LEU A 90 27.48 -23.33 9.12
CA LEU A 90 28.88 -23.70 9.16
C LEU A 90 29.37 -23.93 7.72
N HIS A 91 30.07 -22.95 7.16
CA HIS A 91 30.60 -23.04 5.79
C HIS A 91 31.97 -23.71 5.77
N GLU A 92 32.29 -24.33 4.63
CA GLU A 92 33.65 -24.78 4.31
C GLU A 92 34.21 -24.01 3.10
N PRO A 93 35.46 -23.51 3.16
CA PRO A 93 36.38 -23.58 4.30
C PRO A 93 35.91 -22.75 5.50
N ALA A 94 36.08 -23.29 6.72
CA ALA A 94 35.64 -22.65 7.95
C ALA A 94 36.33 -21.29 8.20
N GLY A 95 35.55 -20.21 8.17
CA GLY A 95 36.00 -18.88 8.61
C GLY A 95 35.90 -18.68 10.12
N PRO A 96 36.29 -17.50 10.65
CA PRO A 96 36.26 -17.20 12.10
C PRO A 96 34.91 -17.40 12.76
N ALA A 97 33.81 -17.02 12.09
CA ALA A 97 32.47 -17.20 12.64
C ALA A 97 32.06 -18.69 12.70
N SER A 98 32.38 -19.49 11.69
CA SER A 98 32.10 -20.93 11.68
C SER A 98 33.02 -21.68 12.65
N THR A 99 34.28 -21.27 12.77
CA THR A 99 35.23 -21.82 13.75
C THR A 99 34.77 -21.51 15.17
N TRP A 100 34.45 -20.26 15.46
CA TRP A 100 33.90 -19.84 16.75
C TRP A 100 32.62 -20.61 17.08
N ALA A 101 31.67 -20.72 16.14
CA ALA A 101 30.43 -21.44 16.38
C ALA A 101 30.64 -22.94 16.62
N ARG A 102 31.69 -23.55 16.04
CA ARG A 102 32.07 -24.95 16.30
C ARG A 102 32.65 -25.14 17.71
N THR A 103 33.41 -24.18 18.23
CA THR A 103 34.19 -24.33 19.47
C THR A 103 33.68 -23.56 20.68
N VAL A 104 32.66 -22.71 20.52
CA VAL A 104 32.15 -21.87 21.62
C VAL A 104 31.42 -22.70 22.67
N GLU A 105 31.69 -22.38 23.94
CA GLU A 105 31.09 -22.99 25.12
C GLU A 105 30.25 -21.96 25.91
N PRO A 106 29.24 -22.41 26.69
CA PRO A 106 28.49 -21.54 27.59
C PRO A 106 29.39 -20.69 28.50
N GLY A 107 29.04 -19.41 28.66
CA GLY A 107 29.80 -18.42 29.41
C GLY A 107 30.78 -17.57 28.58
N ALA A 108 31.06 -17.95 27.32
CA ALA A 108 31.84 -17.11 26.41
C ALA A 108 31.10 -15.81 26.07
N THR A 109 31.83 -14.70 25.89
CA THR A 109 31.26 -13.40 25.51
C THR A 109 31.64 -13.01 24.10
N ILE A 110 30.74 -12.28 23.43
CA ILE A 110 30.96 -11.74 22.09
C ILE A 110 30.37 -10.33 21.99
N ALA A 111 31.06 -9.44 21.26
CA ALA A 111 30.55 -8.10 20.99
C ALA A 111 29.51 -8.12 19.87
N VAL A 112 28.33 -7.56 20.16
CA VAL A 112 27.22 -7.44 19.22
C VAL A 112 26.79 -5.98 19.06
N MET A 113 26.38 -5.60 17.86
CA MET A 113 25.88 -4.25 17.56
C MET A 113 24.61 -4.34 16.74
N SER A 114 23.59 -3.57 17.13
CA SER A 114 22.37 -3.38 16.36
C SER A 114 22.42 -2.04 15.62
N MET A 115 22.77 -2.07 14.33
CA MET A 115 22.70 -0.88 13.48
C MET A 115 22.55 -1.25 12.01
N GLY A 116 21.54 -0.67 11.36
CA GLY A 116 21.28 -0.87 9.93
C GLY A 116 20.38 -2.06 9.61
N SER A 117 19.86 -2.75 10.63
CA SER A 117 18.78 -3.72 10.44
C SER A 117 17.55 -3.01 9.87
N ARG A 118 17.04 -3.51 8.75
CA ARG A 118 15.79 -3.05 8.15
C ARG A 118 14.80 -4.18 8.34
N GLY A 119 13.98 -4.08 9.39
CA GLY A 119 12.99 -5.10 9.68
C GLY A 119 11.97 -5.25 8.56
N PHE A 120 11.35 -6.42 8.52
CA PHE A 120 10.25 -6.73 7.63
C PHE A 120 8.94 -6.47 8.36
N SER A 121 8.01 -5.79 7.69
CA SER A 121 6.67 -5.54 8.21
C SER A 121 5.63 -5.82 7.14
N VAL A 122 4.57 -6.54 7.50
CA VAL A 122 3.39 -6.70 6.66
C VAL A 122 2.54 -5.43 6.75
N PRO A 123 2.07 -4.86 5.62
CA PRO A 123 1.11 -3.76 5.64
C PRO A 123 -0.15 -4.12 6.44
N GLU A 124 -0.59 -3.24 7.33
CA GLU A 124 -1.79 -3.49 8.14
C GLU A 124 -3.07 -3.36 7.31
N ASP A 125 -3.14 -2.37 6.43
CA ASP A 125 -4.27 -2.21 5.50
C ASP A 125 -4.28 -3.38 4.51
N PRO A 126 -5.34 -4.21 4.49
CA PRO A 126 -5.51 -5.27 3.52
C PRO A 126 -5.38 -4.84 2.05
N GLU A 127 -5.66 -3.57 1.72
CA GLU A 127 -5.55 -3.06 0.35
C GLU A 127 -4.10 -2.85 -0.12
N ASP A 128 -3.22 -2.52 0.81
CA ASP A 128 -1.78 -2.30 0.57
C ASP A 128 -0.96 -3.58 0.65
N ARG A 129 -1.53 -4.69 1.14
CA ARG A 129 -0.85 -5.99 1.19
C ARG A 129 -0.58 -6.53 -0.23
N PRO A 130 0.58 -7.16 -0.46
CA PRO A 130 0.86 -7.82 -1.71
C PRO A 130 -0.08 -9.03 -1.89
N VAL A 131 -0.28 -9.45 -3.13
CA VAL A 131 -1.11 -10.62 -3.48
C VAL A 131 -0.45 -11.92 -3.01
N GLY A 132 0.87 -11.91 -2.81
CA GLY A 132 1.64 -13.02 -2.26
C GLY A 132 3.07 -12.60 -1.93
N TYR A 133 3.78 -13.47 -1.20
CA TYR A 133 5.19 -13.30 -0.85
C TYR A 133 6.05 -14.33 -1.58
N LEU A 134 7.02 -13.85 -2.36
CA LEU A 134 8.04 -14.66 -3.01
C LEU A 134 9.31 -14.61 -2.15
N LEU A 135 9.61 -15.71 -1.48
CA LEU A 135 10.78 -15.85 -0.62
C LEU A 135 11.82 -16.68 -1.36
N ILE A 136 13.05 -16.16 -1.46
CA ILE A 136 14.14 -16.80 -2.19
C ILE A 136 15.37 -16.81 -1.29
N GLY A 137 15.98 -17.96 -1.13
CA GLY A 137 17.10 -18.09 -0.21
C GLY A 137 17.82 -19.42 -0.28
N ASP A 138 18.67 -19.61 0.72
CA ASP A 138 19.42 -20.81 1.04
C ASP A 138 19.38 -21.03 2.57
N SER A 139 20.11 -22.04 3.04
CA SER A 139 20.18 -22.38 4.46
C SER A 139 20.59 -21.19 5.36
N ALA A 140 21.44 -20.26 4.89
CA ALA A 140 21.88 -19.10 5.69
C ALA A 140 20.77 -18.06 5.89
N SER A 141 19.82 -18.02 4.97
CA SER A 141 18.69 -17.09 5.01
C SER A 141 17.43 -17.65 5.67
N THR A 142 17.38 -18.96 5.95
CA THR A 142 16.25 -19.65 6.60
C THR A 142 15.76 -18.97 7.88
N PRO A 143 16.63 -18.46 8.79
CA PRO A 143 16.20 -17.69 9.96
C PRO A 143 15.30 -16.49 9.63
N ALA A 144 15.66 -15.71 8.62
CA ALA A 144 14.88 -14.56 8.19
C ALA A 144 13.60 -14.98 7.47
N ILE A 145 13.67 -16.06 6.68
CA ILE A 145 12.51 -16.63 5.99
C ILE A 145 11.46 -17.10 7.01
N ASN A 146 11.86 -17.80 8.06
CA ASN A 146 10.94 -18.23 9.12
C ASN A 146 10.29 -17.04 9.81
N GLY A 147 11.07 -16.02 10.17
CA GLY A 147 10.53 -14.79 10.74
C GLY A 147 9.50 -14.10 9.83
N ILE A 148 9.65 -14.18 8.50
CA ILE A 148 8.64 -13.67 7.56
C ILE A 148 7.40 -14.58 7.55
N ILE A 149 7.57 -15.89 7.45
CA ILE A 149 6.46 -16.86 7.38
C ILE A 149 5.54 -16.73 8.61
N GLU A 150 6.10 -16.52 9.79
CA GLU A 150 5.36 -16.39 11.06
C GLU A 150 4.47 -15.15 11.13
N VAL A 151 4.83 -14.05 10.44
CA VAL A 151 4.06 -12.80 10.49
C VAL A 151 3.15 -12.57 9.29
N VAL A 152 3.33 -13.35 8.21
CA VAL A 152 2.46 -13.25 7.04
C VAL A 152 1.07 -13.80 7.39
N PRO A 153 -0.01 -13.03 7.15
CA PRO A 153 -1.37 -13.49 7.37
C PRO A 153 -1.68 -14.79 6.63
N HIS A 154 -2.36 -15.72 7.32
CA HIS A 154 -2.71 -17.06 6.81
C HIS A 154 -3.53 -17.09 5.51
N ASP A 155 -4.15 -15.97 5.14
CA ASP A 155 -4.92 -15.83 3.91
C ASP A 155 -4.07 -15.42 2.69
N ILE A 156 -2.79 -15.10 2.87
CA ILE A 156 -1.88 -14.68 1.80
C ILE A 156 -0.94 -15.84 1.40
N PRO A 157 -0.83 -16.19 0.10
CA PRO A 157 0.08 -17.23 -0.35
C PRO A 157 1.56 -16.86 -0.19
N ILE A 158 2.38 -17.84 0.15
CA ILE A 158 3.84 -17.73 0.23
C ILE A 158 4.46 -18.78 -0.71
N GLU A 159 5.36 -18.33 -1.58
CA GLU A 159 6.14 -19.19 -2.46
C GLU A 159 7.60 -19.10 -2.07
N LEU A 160 8.14 -20.21 -1.59
CA LEU A 160 9.48 -20.28 -1.05
C LEU A 160 10.36 -21.11 -1.97
N TYR A 161 11.41 -20.51 -2.53
CA TYR A 161 12.46 -21.19 -3.28
C TYR A 161 13.73 -21.24 -2.43
N LEU A 162 14.11 -22.46 -2.03
CA LEU A 162 15.31 -22.71 -1.24
C LEU A 162 16.34 -23.49 -2.05
N GLU A 163 17.49 -22.86 -2.31
CA GLU A 163 18.65 -23.53 -2.87
C GLU A 163 19.31 -24.43 -1.82
N GLN A 164 19.62 -25.67 -2.21
CA GLN A 164 20.29 -26.66 -1.37
C GLN A 164 21.78 -26.69 -1.73
N HIS A 165 22.62 -26.43 -0.74
CA HIS A 165 24.08 -26.55 -0.85
C HIS A 165 24.58 -27.86 -0.22
N HIS A 166 23.81 -28.44 0.70
CA HIS A 166 24.13 -29.70 1.37
C HIS A 166 22.89 -30.58 1.45
N ASP A 167 23.08 -31.90 1.39
CA ASP A 167 21.98 -32.88 1.48
C ASP A 167 21.19 -32.74 2.80
N ASP A 168 21.90 -32.39 3.88
CA ASP A 168 21.32 -32.17 5.21
C ASP A 168 20.54 -30.85 5.34
N ASP A 169 20.51 -29.97 4.34
CA ASP A 169 19.71 -28.72 4.39
C ASP A 169 18.21 -29.02 4.59
N VAL A 170 17.76 -30.24 4.25
CA VAL A 170 16.37 -30.69 4.49
C VAL A 170 16.01 -30.82 5.96
N LEU A 171 16.99 -30.92 6.85
CA LEU A 171 16.80 -31.06 8.31
C LEU A 171 16.52 -29.71 8.98
N ILE A 172 16.81 -28.59 8.32
CA ILE A 172 16.58 -27.26 8.87
C ILE A 172 15.07 -26.99 8.88
N PRO A 173 14.46 -26.71 10.06
CA PRO A 173 13.02 -26.56 10.19
C PRO A 173 12.53 -25.26 9.53
N LEU A 174 11.36 -25.36 8.91
CA LEU A 174 10.63 -24.21 8.38
C LEU A 174 9.39 -23.94 9.23
N ALA A 175 9.06 -22.66 9.40
CA ALA A 175 7.83 -22.26 10.06
C ALA A 175 6.60 -22.74 9.27
N GLU A 176 5.52 -23.06 9.99
CA GLU A 176 4.28 -23.55 9.38
C GLU A 176 3.40 -22.38 8.91
N HIS A 177 2.84 -22.52 7.71
CA HIS A 177 1.86 -21.58 7.19
C HIS A 177 0.92 -22.30 6.20
N PRO A 178 -0.41 -22.13 6.32
CA PRO A 178 -1.40 -22.95 5.61
C PRO A 178 -1.35 -22.78 4.08
N ARG A 179 -0.81 -21.65 3.60
CA ARG A 179 -0.64 -21.34 2.17
C ARG A 179 0.82 -21.23 1.73
N LEU A 180 1.74 -21.89 2.45
CA LEU A 180 3.15 -21.98 2.07
C LEU A 180 3.36 -23.10 1.06
N ARG A 181 3.98 -22.78 -0.07
CA ARG A 181 4.48 -23.75 -1.06
C ARG A 181 6.01 -23.66 -1.11
N VAL A 182 6.67 -24.79 -0.82
CA VAL A 182 8.13 -24.87 -0.76
C VAL A 182 8.66 -25.59 -1.99
N HIS A 183 9.60 -24.95 -2.67
CA HIS A 183 10.34 -25.46 -3.81
C HIS A 183 11.81 -25.60 -3.40
N ARG A 184 12.29 -26.84 -3.30
CA ARG A 184 13.71 -27.12 -3.05
C ARG A 184 14.44 -27.22 -4.38
N VAL A 185 15.52 -26.47 -4.51
CA VAL A 185 16.29 -26.32 -5.75
C VAL A 185 17.69 -26.88 -5.53
N SER A 186 18.06 -27.91 -6.28
CA SER A 186 19.44 -28.41 -6.29
C SER A 186 20.36 -27.42 -7.00
N ARG A 187 21.53 -27.17 -6.43
CA ARG A 187 22.53 -26.24 -7.00
C ARG A 187 23.46 -26.98 -7.97
N ASP A 188 23.37 -26.65 -9.24
CA ASP A 188 24.38 -27.00 -10.25
C ASP A 188 25.37 -25.84 -10.43
N ASP A 189 24.84 -24.61 -10.54
CA ASP A 189 25.61 -23.37 -10.62
C ASP A 189 24.83 -22.18 -10.03
N ALA A 190 25.41 -20.98 -10.11
CA ALA A 190 24.78 -19.76 -9.60
C ALA A 190 23.48 -19.35 -10.33
N SER A 191 23.09 -20.02 -11.41
CA SER A 191 21.85 -19.78 -12.15
C SER A 191 20.72 -20.73 -11.76
N SER A 192 20.99 -21.85 -11.08
CA SER A 192 20.00 -22.87 -10.70
C SER A 192 18.78 -22.27 -9.98
N LEU A 193 19.00 -21.49 -8.91
CA LEU A 193 17.91 -20.82 -8.18
C LEU A 193 17.12 -19.84 -9.04
N ALA A 194 17.80 -19.09 -9.91
CA ALA A 194 17.14 -18.19 -10.83
C ALA A 194 16.29 -18.95 -11.83
N ALA A 195 16.79 -20.05 -12.41
CA ALA A 195 16.13 -20.88 -13.42
C ALA A 195 14.90 -21.65 -12.87
N ALA A 196 14.92 -22.01 -11.58
CA ALA A 196 13.82 -22.70 -10.92
C ALA A 196 12.54 -21.87 -10.80
N LEU A 197 12.62 -20.53 -10.81
CA LEU A 197 11.46 -19.65 -10.69
C LEU A 197 10.42 -19.92 -11.79
N GLU A 198 9.19 -20.27 -11.38
CA GLU A 198 8.07 -20.56 -12.27
C GLU A 198 7.75 -19.38 -13.22
N LEU A 199 7.57 -19.69 -14.51
CA LEU A 199 7.07 -18.74 -15.51
C LEU A 199 5.56 -18.53 -15.31
N ARG A 200 5.20 -17.53 -14.50
CA ARG A 200 3.82 -17.13 -14.21
C ARG A 200 3.72 -15.63 -13.95
N ASP A 201 2.49 -15.13 -13.78
CA ASP A 201 2.26 -13.74 -13.42
C ASP A 201 2.58 -13.51 -11.93
N TRP A 202 3.65 -12.75 -11.67
CA TRP A 202 4.09 -12.32 -10.33
C TRP A 202 3.60 -10.91 -9.96
N SER A 203 2.66 -10.35 -10.72
CA SER A 203 2.11 -9.01 -10.46
C SER A 203 1.70 -8.80 -9.01
N ASN A 204 2.23 -7.75 -8.38
CA ASN A 204 1.92 -7.34 -7.00
C ASN A 204 2.33 -8.35 -5.92
N TRP A 205 3.28 -9.23 -6.21
CA TRP A 205 3.98 -10.00 -5.20
C TRP A 205 5.10 -9.17 -4.57
N TYR A 206 5.37 -9.40 -3.29
CA TYR A 206 6.58 -8.88 -2.65
C TYR A 206 7.67 -9.93 -2.70
N CYS A 207 8.87 -9.57 -3.16
CA CYS A 207 10.01 -10.47 -3.20
C CYS A 207 10.98 -10.17 -2.06
N TRP A 208 11.30 -11.18 -1.27
CA TRP A 208 12.41 -11.17 -0.34
C TRP A 208 13.45 -12.19 -0.79
N ALA A 209 14.68 -11.73 -1.07
CA ALA A 209 15.76 -12.55 -1.59
C ALA A 209 17.01 -12.41 -0.70
N GLY A 210 17.35 -13.49 0.01
CA GLY A 210 18.51 -13.62 0.88
C GLY A 210 19.62 -14.61 0.46
N PRO A 211 19.73 -15.14 -0.79
CA PRO A 211 20.67 -16.22 -1.10
C PRO A 211 22.14 -15.76 -1.18
N GLU A 212 23.02 -16.70 -1.46
CA GLU A 212 24.41 -16.49 -1.86
C GLU A 212 24.58 -15.40 -2.97
N ALA A 213 25.66 -14.63 -2.90
CA ALA A 213 25.88 -13.46 -3.76
C ALA A 213 25.85 -13.73 -5.27
N GLY A 214 26.40 -14.87 -5.72
CA GLY A 214 26.34 -15.34 -7.10
C GLY A 214 24.91 -15.63 -7.55
N ALA A 215 24.18 -16.44 -6.76
CA ALA A 215 22.77 -16.75 -7.01
C ALA A 215 21.89 -15.48 -7.03
N LEU A 216 22.09 -14.58 -6.07
CA LEU A 216 21.34 -13.33 -5.98
C LEU A 216 21.49 -12.46 -7.24
N LYS A 217 22.67 -12.46 -7.87
CA LYS A 217 22.90 -11.70 -9.11
C LYS A 217 22.02 -12.21 -10.24
N GLN A 218 21.91 -13.53 -10.40
CA GLN A 218 21.07 -14.16 -11.43
C GLN A 218 19.58 -13.95 -11.12
N VAL A 219 19.16 -14.17 -9.88
CA VAL A 219 17.79 -13.95 -9.41
C VAL A 219 17.35 -12.51 -9.68
N ARG A 220 18.17 -11.51 -9.30
CA ARG A 220 17.85 -10.08 -9.55
C ARG A 220 17.71 -9.75 -11.03
N THR A 221 18.53 -10.37 -11.87
CA THR A 221 18.48 -10.15 -13.32
C THR A 221 17.17 -10.69 -13.87
N ARG A 222 16.81 -11.93 -13.51
CA ARG A 222 15.55 -12.56 -13.93
C ARG A 222 14.30 -11.83 -13.42
N LEU A 223 14.27 -11.47 -12.13
CA LEU A 223 13.18 -10.68 -11.52
C LEU A 223 12.95 -9.36 -12.27
N ARG A 224 14.02 -8.66 -12.67
CA ARG A 224 13.93 -7.38 -13.38
C ARG A 224 13.55 -7.53 -14.86
N ASP A 225 14.23 -8.42 -15.57
CA ASP A 225 14.21 -8.45 -17.03
C ASP A 225 13.05 -9.30 -17.57
N GLU A 226 12.77 -10.44 -16.94
CA GLU A 226 11.69 -11.35 -17.35
C GLU A 226 10.36 -11.00 -16.67
N PHE A 227 10.36 -10.88 -15.34
CA PHE A 227 9.12 -10.69 -14.56
C PHE A 227 8.75 -9.21 -14.35
N GLY A 228 9.72 -8.30 -14.44
CA GLY A 228 9.50 -6.85 -14.32
C GLY A 228 9.35 -6.33 -12.90
N PHE A 229 9.85 -7.03 -11.87
CA PHE A 229 9.75 -6.59 -10.47
C PHE A 229 10.30 -5.16 -10.25
N PRO A 230 9.51 -4.24 -9.65
CA PRO A 230 9.96 -2.93 -9.27
C PRO A 230 10.99 -3.02 -8.15
N LYS A 231 12.02 -2.16 -8.19
CA LYS A 231 13.08 -2.14 -7.15
C LYS A 231 12.55 -1.97 -5.72
N ARG A 232 11.37 -1.35 -5.54
CA ARG A 232 10.78 -1.11 -4.21
C ARG A 232 10.06 -2.35 -3.64
N GLU A 233 9.66 -3.27 -4.50
CA GLU A 233 8.95 -4.51 -4.14
C GLU A 233 9.92 -5.71 -4.05
N VAL A 234 11.23 -5.45 -4.10
CA VAL A 234 12.28 -6.45 -3.95
C VAL A 234 13.20 -6.02 -2.82
N TYR A 235 13.20 -6.77 -1.73
CA TYR A 235 14.31 -6.78 -0.80
C TYR A 235 15.32 -7.83 -1.27
N ALA A 236 16.55 -7.41 -1.55
CA ALA A 236 17.59 -8.28 -2.07
C ALA A 236 18.92 -7.96 -1.37
N GLN A 237 19.41 -8.90 -0.55
CA GLN A 237 20.67 -8.77 0.16
C GLN A 237 21.34 -10.15 0.22
N ALA A 238 22.62 -10.21 -0.17
CA ALA A 238 23.36 -11.46 -0.06
C ALA A 238 23.74 -11.69 1.40
N TYR A 239 23.47 -12.90 1.91
CA TYR A 239 23.82 -13.28 3.28
C TYR A 239 25.27 -13.74 3.40
N TRP A 240 25.83 -14.28 2.31
CA TRP A 240 27.20 -14.76 2.25
C TRP A 240 27.70 -14.80 0.79
N THR A 241 28.97 -15.14 0.60
CA THR A 241 29.58 -15.32 -0.72
C THR A 241 30.37 -16.61 -0.71
N GLU A 242 30.11 -17.47 -1.69
CA GLU A 242 30.79 -18.76 -1.79
C GLU A 242 32.31 -18.58 -1.98
N GLY A 243 33.09 -19.43 -1.30
CA GLY A 243 34.56 -19.38 -1.36
C GLY A 243 35.20 -18.16 -0.70
N ARG A 244 34.44 -17.32 0.02
CA ARG A 244 34.95 -16.12 0.67
C ARG A 244 34.62 -16.12 2.17
N ALA A 245 35.66 -16.11 3.00
CA ALA A 245 35.47 -16.28 4.44
C ALA A 245 34.94 -15.02 5.16
N MET A 246 35.11 -13.79 4.64
CA MET A 246 35.16 -12.58 5.49
C MET A 246 34.34 -11.35 5.06
N GLY A 247 33.89 -10.61 6.08
CA GLY A 247 33.55 -9.17 6.05
C GLY A 247 34.71 -8.28 6.52
N SER A 248 34.45 -7.01 6.88
CA SER A 248 35.47 -6.06 7.39
C SER A 248 36.04 -6.47 8.76
N SER A 249 37.30 -6.11 9.04
CA SER A 249 38.00 -6.41 10.30
C SER A 249 38.30 -5.17 11.17
N ARG A 250 38.57 -5.37 12.47
CA ARG A 250 39.05 -4.33 13.41
C ARG A 250 40.11 -4.90 14.38
N GLY A 251 41.23 -4.21 14.61
CA GLY A 251 42.31 -4.63 15.52
C GLY A 251 43.56 -3.73 15.42
N GLU A 252 44.52 -3.87 16.34
CA GLU A 252 45.84 -3.20 16.23
C GLU A 252 46.60 -3.77 15.04
N THR A 253 46.81 -2.95 14.01
CA THR A 253 47.80 -3.27 12.97
C THR A 253 49.19 -3.26 13.58
N SER A 254 49.66 -4.41 14.09
CA SER A 254 51.07 -4.72 13.89
C SER A 254 51.28 -4.80 12.38
N THR A 255 52.12 -3.90 11.87
CA THR A 255 52.38 -3.82 10.43
C THR A 255 52.97 -5.15 9.98
N PRO A 256 52.32 -5.95 9.12
CA PRO A 256 53.00 -7.06 8.50
C PRO A 256 53.97 -6.44 7.50
N ALA A 257 55.26 -6.75 7.65
CA ALA A 257 56.24 -6.43 6.64
C ALA A 257 55.74 -6.91 5.26
N LYS A 258 55.65 -5.95 4.34
CA LYS A 258 55.35 -6.12 2.93
C LYS A 258 56.05 -7.38 2.38
N PRO A 259 55.34 -8.43 1.91
CA PRO A 259 55.97 -9.43 1.08
C PRO A 259 56.37 -8.74 -0.22
N ALA A 260 57.63 -8.89 -0.60
CA ALA A 260 58.18 -8.36 -1.83
C ALA A 260 57.28 -8.69 -3.03
N ALA A 261 57.18 -7.71 -3.93
CA ALA A 261 56.47 -7.80 -5.19
C ALA A 261 56.80 -9.12 -5.93
N LYS A 262 55.79 -9.94 -6.16
CA LYS A 262 55.77 -10.86 -7.31
C LYS A 262 54.95 -10.21 -8.41
N THR A 263 55.69 -9.75 -9.40
CA THR A 263 55.31 -9.37 -10.76
C THR A 263 54.05 -10.05 -11.28
N ALA A 264 53.02 -9.25 -11.54
CA ALA A 264 51.99 -9.58 -12.52
C ALA A 264 52.58 -9.43 -13.94
N PRO A 265 52.35 -10.37 -14.88
CA PRO A 265 52.69 -10.13 -16.27
C PRO A 265 51.69 -9.14 -16.87
N ALA A 266 52.22 -8.03 -17.37
CA ALA A 266 51.50 -7.06 -18.17
C ALA A 266 50.99 -7.74 -19.45
N LYS A 267 49.67 -7.79 -19.65
CA LYS A 267 49.09 -8.07 -20.97
C LYS A 267 49.07 -6.77 -21.77
N ALA A 268 50.06 -6.68 -22.65
CA ALA A 268 50.16 -5.68 -23.70
C ALA A 268 48.94 -5.77 -24.63
N ALA A 269 48.37 -4.60 -24.91
CA ALA A 269 47.49 -4.37 -26.03
C ALA A 269 48.30 -4.47 -27.34
N ALA A 270 47.88 -5.36 -28.24
CA ALA A 270 48.28 -5.33 -29.63
C ALA A 270 47.01 -5.30 -30.48
N LYS A 271 46.79 -4.15 -31.11
CA LYS A 271 45.92 -3.95 -32.27
C LYS A 271 46.86 -3.91 -33.49
N PRO A 272 46.41 -4.36 -34.66
CA PRO A 272 46.72 -3.62 -35.88
C PRO A 272 45.47 -3.10 -36.57
N ALA A 273 45.65 -1.93 -37.18
CA ALA A 273 44.79 -1.21 -38.14
C ALA A 273 44.63 -2.01 -39.46
N ALA A 274 43.82 -1.66 -40.46
CA ALA A 274 43.36 -0.38 -41.02
C ALA A 274 42.15 -0.68 -41.95
N ALA A 275 41.06 0.09 -41.92
CA ALA A 275 40.75 1.30 -42.70
C ALA A 275 40.66 1.13 -44.23
N SER A 276 39.45 1.27 -44.79
CA SER A 276 39.02 2.32 -45.75
C SER A 276 37.91 1.83 -46.70
N GLY A 277 36.99 2.72 -47.06
CA GLY A 277 36.05 2.54 -48.18
C GLY A 277 34.63 3.00 -47.87
N ALA A 278 34.35 4.28 -48.15
CA ALA A 278 33.01 4.84 -48.18
C ALA A 278 32.26 4.48 -49.48
N GLY A 279 30.93 4.40 -49.42
CA GLY A 279 30.07 4.35 -50.60
C GLY A 279 28.65 3.83 -50.33
N THR A 280 27.68 4.73 -50.22
CA THR A 280 26.25 4.49 -50.58
C THR A 280 26.08 4.88 -52.06
N PRO A 281 25.01 4.53 -52.83
CA PRO A 281 23.75 3.84 -52.48
C PRO A 281 23.22 2.83 -53.54
N GLU A 282 21.97 2.34 -53.33
CA GLU A 282 20.93 2.11 -54.36
C GLU A 282 20.60 0.67 -54.88
N HIS A 283 19.27 0.42 -54.88
CA HIS A 283 18.41 -0.46 -55.70
C HIS A 283 18.66 -1.98 -55.91
N ALA A 284 17.57 -2.70 -55.60
CA ALA A 284 16.87 -3.69 -56.45
C ALA A 284 17.26 -5.19 -56.43
N ALA A 285 16.15 -5.96 -56.33
CA ALA A 285 15.85 -7.24 -56.96
C ALA A 285 16.39 -8.56 -56.35
N ALA A 286 15.43 -9.48 -56.19
CA ALA A 286 15.61 -10.90 -55.92
C ALA A 286 16.46 -11.63 -56.99
N PRO A 287 16.86 -12.89 -56.74
CA PRO A 287 16.07 -13.97 -57.33
C PRO A 287 15.89 -15.22 -56.44
N ALA A 288 15.10 -16.11 -57.00
CA ALA A 288 14.47 -17.29 -56.41
C ALA A 288 15.38 -18.51 -56.21
N ALA A 289 14.93 -19.33 -55.26
CA ALA A 289 14.84 -20.80 -55.25
C ALA A 289 16.06 -21.68 -55.56
N ALA A 290 16.41 -22.53 -54.59
CA ALA A 290 16.63 -23.96 -54.82
C ALA A 290 16.27 -24.76 -53.58
N THR A 291 15.18 -25.51 -53.72
CA THR A 291 14.66 -26.55 -52.83
C THR A 291 15.55 -27.79 -52.86
N THR A 292 15.94 -28.30 -51.70
CA THR A 292 16.27 -29.72 -51.51
C THR A 292 15.60 -30.20 -50.23
N GLY A 293 14.55 -31.01 -50.40
CA GLY A 293 13.79 -31.61 -49.33
C GLY A 293 14.57 -32.74 -48.65
N ALA A 294 14.50 -32.75 -47.33
CA ALA A 294 14.70 -33.94 -46.50
C ALA A 294 13.41 -34.14 -45.67
N PRO A 295 12.93 -35.38 -45.49
CA PRO A 295 11.62 -35.62 -44.91
C PRO A 295 11.60 -35.23 -43.42
N GLN A 296 10.69 -34.33 -43.08
CA GLN A 296 10.44 -33.85 -41.73
C GLN A 296 9.79 -34.97 -40.92
N ALA A 297 10.50 -35.49 -39.92
CA ALA A 297 9.95 -36.43 -38.95
C ALA A 297 8.82 -35.74 -38.17
N ALA A 298 7.69 -36.45 -38.02
CA ALA A 298 6.55 -35.99 -37.25
C ALA A 298 6.97 -35.66 -35.80
N PRO A 299 6.54 -34.51 -35.23
CA PRO A 299 6.86 -34.19 -33.85
C PRO A 299 6.06 -35.11 -32.92
N ALA A 300 6.76 -35.67 -31.92
CA ALA A 300 6.15 -36.43 -30.85
C ALA A 300 5.14 -35.57 -30.05
N PRO A 301 4.00 -36.12 -29.62
CA PRO A 301 3.04 -35.39 -28.80
C PRO A 301 3.61 -35.24 -27.39
N GLY A 302 3.98 -34.01 -27.00
CA GLY A 302 4.45 -33.72 -25.64
C GLY A 302 5.41 -32.54 -25.47
N ALA A 303 5.88 -31.90 -26.55
CA ALA A 303 6.72 -30.71 -26.40
C ALA A 303 5.86 -29.51 -25.97
N ALA A 304 5.96 -29.14 -24.69
CA ALA A 304 5.40 -27.92 -24.14
C ALA A 304 5.83 -26.72 -25.00
N GLN A 305 4.85 -25.96 -25.50
CA GLN A 305 5.10 -24.71 -26.23
C GLN A 305 5.96 -23.78 -25.35
N PRO A 306 6.97 -23.10 -25.91
CA PRO A 306 7.78 -22.15 -25.15
C PRO A 306 6.86 -21.04 -24.61
N ARG A 307 6.67 -21.03 -23.28
CA ARG A 307 5.86 -20.03 -22.58
C ARG A 307 6.59 -18.68 -22.65
N THR A 308 6.03 -17.72 -23.38
CA THR A 308 6.52 -16.34 -23.42
C THR A 308 6.55 -15.74 -22.00
N PRO A 309 7.62 -15.05 -21.57
CA PRO A 309 7.67 -14.43 -20.25
C PRO A 309 6.55 -13.40 -20.07
N VAL A 310 5.78 -13.53 -18.99
CA VAL A 310 4.70 -12.60 -18.63
C VAL A 310 5.28 -11.51 -17.76
N ARG A 311 5.49 -10.32 -18.34
CA ARG A 311 5.93 -9.15 -17.58
C ARG A 311 4.77 -8.65 -16.72
N GLY A 312 4.92 -8.65 -15.40
CA GLY A 312 3.85 -8.31 -14.46
C GLY A 312 3.43 -6.83 -14.52
N ARG A 313 2.19 -6.53 -14.11
CA ARG A 313 1.66 -5.19 -13.85
C ARG A 313 1.72 -4.87 -12.36
N TRP A 314 2.50 -3.85 -12.01
CA TRP A 314 2.78 -3.53 -10.61
C TRP A 314 2.01 -2.30 -10.12
N ARG A 315 1.35 -2.43 -8.97
CA ARG A 315 0.72 -1.35 -8.21
C ARG A 315 1.76 -0.31 -7.77
N ALA A 316 2.99 -0.73 -7.46
CA ALA A 316 4.08 0.17 -7.09
C ALA A 316 4.43 1.19 -8.19
N GLU A 317 4.26 0.80 -9.46
CA GLU A 317 4.55 1.64 -10.62
C GLU A 317 3.33 2.42 -11.12
N ALA A 318 2.15 2.17 -10.55
CA ALA A 318 0.88 2.74 -10.99
C ALA A 318 0.94 4.28 -11.05
N GLY A 319 1.50 4.93 -10.02
CA GLY A 319 1.66 6.39 -10.02
C GLY A 319 2.55 6.90 -11.17
N SER A 320 3.60 6.16 -11.53
CA SER A 320 4.48 6.54 -12.64
C SER A 320 3.83 6.37 -14.01
N ARG A 321 2.90 5.41 -14.15
CA ARG A 321 2.09 5.22 -15.37
C ARG A 321 1.12 6.38 -15.53
N LEU A 322 0.44 6.77 -14.45
CA LEU A 322 -0.50 7.89 -14.46
C LEU A 322 0.19 9.21 -14.82
N LEU A 323 1.39 9.45 -14.27
CA LEU A 323 2.18 10.66 -14.50
C LEU A 323 3.01 10.60 -15.79
N ALA A 324 3.00 9.50 -16.54
CA ALA A 324 3.80 9.36 -17.77
C ALA A 324 3.57 10.48 -18.80
N PRO A 325 2.32 10.95 -19.06
CA PRO A 325 2.06 12.08 -19.96
C PRO A 325 2.66 13.40 -19.45
N LEU A 326 2.82 13.54 -18.13
CA LEU A 326 3.30 14.76 -17.48
C LEU A 326 4.82 14.81 -17.31
N LYS A 327 5.56 13.71 -17.58
CA LYS A 327 7.02 13.67 -17.41
C LYS A 327 7.73 14.82 -18.12
N LYS A 328 7.36 15.13 -19.36
CA LYS A 328 7.97 16.22 -20.15
C LYS A 328 7.67 17.60 -19.52
N PRO A 329 6.40 18.01 -19.29
CA PRO A 329 6.10 19.25 -18.58
C PRO A 329 6.83 19.40 -17.24
N LEU A 330 6.88 18.34 -16.44
CA LEU A 330 7.53 18.35 -15.12
C LEU A 330 9.06 18.52 -15.19
N ILE A 331 9.71 17.93 -16.19
CA ILE A 331 11.15 18.14 -16.43
C ILE A 331 11.40 19.58 -16.91
N VAL A 332 10.59 20.07 -17.85
CA VAL A 332 10.71 21.42 -18.40
C VAL A 332 10.49 22.46 -17.31
N SER A 333 9.49 22.30 -16.44
CA SER A 333 9.28 23.20 -15.32
C SER A 333 10.43 23.19 -14.32
N GLY A 334 11.02 22.02 -14.04
CA GLY A 334 12.20 21.94 -13.21
C GLY A 334 13.39 22.71 -13.79
N VAL A 335 13.67 22.54 -15.09
CA VAL A 335 14.75 23.30 -15.77
C VAL A 335 14.45 24.80 -15.78
N LEU A 336 13.22 25.19 -16.12
CA LEU A 336 12.81 26.59 -16.17
C LEU A 336 12.86 27.24 -14.78
N GLN A 337 12.41 26.53 -13.73
CA GLN A 337 12.52 27.00 -12.36
C GLN A 337 13.98 27.21 -11.95
N ALA A 338 14.89 26.31 -12.33
CA ALA A 338 16.31 26.50 -12.03
C ALA A 338 16.84 27.80 -12.65
N LEU A 339 16.49 28.08 -13.91
CA LEU A 339 16.87 29.32 -14.60
C LEU A 339 16.23 30.56 -13.96
N ILE A 340 14.93 30.51 -13.67
CA ILE A 340 14.20 31.59 -12.99
C ILE A 340 14.84 31.89 -11.64
N THR A 341 15.16 30.85 -10.87
CA THR A 341 15.81 30.99 -9.56
C THR A 341 17.16 31.72 -9.69
N LEU A 342 17.96 31.42 -10.72
CA LEU A 342 19.22 32.12 -10.97
C LEU A 342 19.00 33.58 -11.37
N ILE A 343 17.98 33.86 -12.20
CA ILE A 343 17.60 35.23 -12.59
C ILE A 343 17.13 36.03 -11.36
N GLU A 344 16.33 35.44 -10.49
CA GLU A 344 15.84 36.07 -9.25
C GLU A 344 16.98 36.32 -8.24
N LEU A 345 18.05 35.55 -8.29
CA LEU A 345 19.24 35.76 -7.45
C LEU A 345 20.19 36.84 -8.00
N ALA A 346 20.24 37.03 -9.32
CA ALA A 346 21.14 38.00 -9.95
C ALA A 346 20.99 39.45 -9.44
N PRO A 347 19.79 40.00 -9.17
CA PRO A 347 19.61 41.32 -8.55
C PRO A 347 20.33 41.49 -7.22
N PHE A 348 20.43 40.44 -6.40
CA PHE A 348 21.15 40.52 -5.12
C PHE A 348 22.65 40.60 -5.32
N VAL A 349 23.18 39.93 -6.35
CA VAL A 349 24.59 40.06 -6.75
C VAL A 349 24.85 41.46 -7.30
N LEU A 350 23.97 41.97 -8.16
CA LEU A 350 24.05 43.34 -8.68
C LEU A 350 23.93 44.40 -7.58
N LEU A 351 23.13 44.15 -6.54
CA LEU A 351 23.02 45.06 -5.39
C LEU A 351 24.33 45.15 -4.61
N VAL A 352 25.04 44.03 -4.44
CA VAL A 352 26.40 44.05 -3.86
C VAL A 352 27.35 44.85 -4.75
N GLU A 353 27.33 44.61 -6.06
CA GLU A 353 28.22 45.29 -6.99
C GLU A 353 27.90 46.79 -7.08
N LEU A 354 26.63 47.17 -7.00
CA LEU A 354 26.19 48.55 -6.89
C LEU A 354 26.77 49.20 -5.63
N ALA A 355 26.72 48.52 -4.49
CA ALA A 355 27.31 49.02 -3.25
C ALA A 355 28.84 49.14 -3.35
N ARG A 356 29.52 48.20 -4.01
CA ARG A 356 30.97 48.26 -4.30
C ARG A 356 31.31 49.50 -5.12
N LEU A 357 30.60 49.74 -6.22
CA LEU A 357 30.82 50.87 -7.12
C LEU A 357 30.50 52.20 -6.43
N LEU A 358 29.43 52.25 -5.63
CA LEU A 358 29.05 53.43 -4.87
C LEU A 358 30.13 53.82 -3.85
N LEU A 359 30.64 52.83 -3.09
CA LEU A 359 31.72 53.03 -2.12
C LEU A 359 33.05 53.39 -2.79
N GLY A 360 33.27 52.92 -4.03
CA GLY A 360 34.44 53.26 -4.85
C GLY A 360 34.36 54.61 -5.57
N GLY A 361 33.27 55.38 -5.39
CA GLY A 361 33.10 56.71 -6.00
C GLY A 361 32.81 56.69 -7.50
N ALA A 362 32.16 55.63 -8.01
CA ALA A 362 31.82 55.50 -9.43
C ALA A 362 30.83 56.58 -9.90
N GLU A 363 30.85 56.87 -11.20
CA GLU A 363 29.96 57.84 -11.84
C GLU A 363 28.47 57.45 -11.73
N ALA A 364 27.61 58.45 -11.62
CA ALA A 364 26.17 58.27 -11.44
C ALA A 364 25.52 57.44 -12.56
N GLU A 365 25.98 57.59 -13.80
CA GLU A 365 25.46 56.85 -14.96
C GLU A 365 25.61 55.33 -14.76
N ARG A 366 26.80 54.87 -14.36
CA ARG A 366 27.09 53.45 -14.16
C ARG A 366 26.28 52.86 -13.00
N LEU A 367 26.05 53.63 -11.94
CA LEU A 367 25.19 53.24 -10.82
C LEU A 367 23.73 53.09 -11.25
N TRP A 368 23.21 54.04 -12.04
CA TRP A 368 21.86 53.97 -12.60
C TRP A 368 21.69 52.78 -13.55
N THR A 369 22.66 52.52 -14.44
CA THR A 369 22.60 51.35 -15.34
C THR A 369 22.51 50.04 -14.55
N LEU A 370 23.32 49.88 -13.50
CA LEU A 370 23.32 48.66 -12.69
C LEU A 370 22.00 48.51 -11.89
N GLY A 371 21.52 49.62 -11.30
CA GLY A 371 20.25 49.65 -10.58
C GLY A 371 19.06 49.33 -11.47
N LEU A 372 18.98 49.92 -12.65
CA LEU A 372 17.95 49.63 -13.65
C LEU A 372 18.02 48.17 -14.12
N THR A 373 19.23 47.64 -14.34
CA THR A 373 19.44 46.23 -14.70
C THR A 373 18.93 45.29 -13.60
N ALA A 374 19.22 45.59 -12.33
CA ALA A 374 18.72 44.81 -11.20
C ALA A 374 17.18 44.84 -11.13
N VAL A 375 16.55 46.00 -11.27
CA VAL A 375 15.08 46.14 -11.30
C VAL A 375 14.48 45.39 -12.51
N SER A 376 15.09 45.49 -13.69
CA SER A 376 14.67 44.74 -14.88
C SER A 376 14.76 43.23 -14.67
N LEU A 377 15.80 42.73 -14.02
CA LEU A 377 15.94 41.30 -13.70
C LEU A 377 14.93 40.83 -12.66
N ILE A 378 14.60 41.65 -11.65
CA ILE A 378 13.50 41.37 -10.71
C ILE A 378 12.17 41.25 -11.47
N GLY A 379 11.87 42.23 -12.32
CA GLY A 379 10.66 42.22 -13.15
C GLY A 379 10.60 41.01 -14.09
N LEU A 380 11.72 40.71 -14.76
CA LEU A 380 11.82 39.54 -15.65
C LEU A 380 11.63 38.23 -14.88
N GLY A 381 12.29 38.06 -13.74
CA GLY A 381 12.13 36.90 -12.87
C GLY A 381 10.68 36.69 -12.46
N ALA A 382 10.02 37.75 -11.96
CA ALA A 382 8.61 37.71 -11.56
C ALA A 382 7.68 37.36 -12.73
N VAL A 383 7.89 37.94 -13.92
CA VAL A 383 7.10 37.64 -15.12
C VAL A 383 7.30 36.20 -15.57
N LEU A 384 8.54 35.69 -15.59
CA LEU A 384 8.84 34.31 -15.96
C LEU A 384 8.25 33.32 -14.95
N ALA A 385 8.35 33.60 -13.64
CA ALA A 385 7.74 32.81 -12.58
C ALA A 385 6.21 32.75 -12.72
N ALA A 386 5.57 33.90 -12.95
CA ALA A 386 4.13 33.98 -13.19
C ALA A 386 3.71 33.24 -14.46
N ALA A 387 4.45 33.40 -15.56
CA ALA A 387 4.21 32.71 -16.83
C ALA A 387 4.35 31.19 -16.70
N MET A 388 5.40 30.72 -16.01
CA MET A 388 5.60 29.29 -15.74
C MET A 388 4.48 28.73 -14.86
N THR A 389 4.11 29.43 -13.78
CA THR A 389 3.03 29.02 -12.88
C THR A 389 1.71 28.94 -13.63
N LEU A 390 1.37 29.94 -14.44
CA LEU A 390 0.17 29.94 -15.27
C LEU A 390 0.18 28.81 -16.31
N TRP A 391 1.33 28.54 -16.94
CA TRP A 391 1.49 27.43 -17.86
C TRP A 391 1.26 26.08 -17.16
N LEU A 392 1.84 25.86 -15.99
CA LEU A 392 1.62 24.65 -15.18
C LEU A 392 0.17 24.50 -14.75
N HIS A 393 -0.51 25.56 -14.30
CA HIS A 393 -1.95 25.50 -14.00
C HIS A 393 -2.80 25.13 -15.21
N ARG A 394 -2.43 25.55 -16.43
CA ARG A 394 -3.12 25.11 -17.65
C ARG A 394 -2.84 23.66 -18.02
N VAL A 395 -1.64 23.14 -17.72
CA VAL A 395 -1.32 21.72 -17.90
C VAL A 395 -2.12 20.88 -16.90
N ASP A 396 -2.10 21.30 -15.63
CA ASP A 396 -2.85 20.66 -14.55
C ASP A 396 -4.36 20.66 -14.81
N ALA A 397 -4.97 21.81 -15.15
CA ALA A 397 -6.41 21.88 -15.40
C ALA A 397 -6.88 20.91 -16.51
N ARG A 398 -6.09 20.77 -17.59
CA ARG A 398 -6.38 19.81 -18.66
C ARG A 398 -6.27 18.37 -18.18
N PHE A 399 -5.18 18.06 -17.46
CA PHE A 399 -4.95 16.73 -16.92
C PHE A 399 -6.02 16.35 -15.87
N ALA A 400 -6.35 17.25 -14.96
CA ALA A 400 -7.36 17.06 -13.93
C ALA A 400 -8.76 16.85 -14.53
N HIS A 401 -9.10 17.56 -15.61
CA HIS A 401 -10.36 17.35 -16.32
C HIS A 401 -10.44 15.95 -16.93
N GLU A 402 -9.41 15.52 -17.66
CA GLU A 402 -9.35 14.17 -18.24
C GLU A 402 -9.37 13.09 -17.15
N LEU A 403 -8.60 13.29 -16.08
CA LEU A 403 -8.50 12.36 -14.97
C LEU A 403 -9.83 12.21 -14.24
N ARG A 404 -10.52 13.32 -13.94
CA ARG A 404 -11.85 13.29 -13.31
C ARG A 404 -12.87 12.61 -14.21
N GLY A 405 -12.85 12.85 -15.52
CA GLY A 405 -13.71 12.15 -16.48
C GLY A 405 -13.47 10.64 -16.50
N ARG A 406 -12.20 10.22 -16.51
CA ARG A 406 -11.79 8.81 -16.41
C ARG A 406 -12.20 8.18 -15.08
N LEU A 407 -11.99 8.88 -13.96
CA LEU A 407 -12.40 8.43 -12.64
C LEU A 407 -13.91 8.26 -12.52
N LEU A 408 -14.71 9.23 -12.96
CA LEU A 408 -16.16 9.14 -12.93
C LEU A 408 -16.68 7.98 -13.79
N THR A 409 -16.12 7.82 -14.99
CA THR A 409 -16.45 6.69 -15.89
C THR A 409 -16.02 5.36 -15.28
N LYS A 410 -14.89 5.31 -14.57
CA LYS A 410 -14.42 4.12 -13.88
C LYS A 410 -15.37 3.76 -12.75
N LEU A 411 -15.66 4.71 -11.86
CA LEU A 411 -16.51 4.51 -10.69
C LEU A 411 -17.92 4.05 -11.07
N SER A 412 -18.47 4.47 -12.22
CA SER A 412 -19.77 4.00 -12.69
C SER A 412 -19.78 2.55 -13.22
N ARG A 413 -18.60 1.96 -13.48
CA ARG A 413 -18.44 0.59 -14.01
C ARG A 413 -17.82 -0.38 -13.02
N LEU A 414 -17.34 0.11 -11.87
CA LEU A 414 -16.85 -0.75 -10.81
C LEU A 414 -18.00 -1.55 -10.20
N PRO A 415 -17.74 -2.80 -9.75
CA PRO A 415 -18.74 -3.60 -9.07
C PRO A 415 -19.25 -2.87 -7.81
N LEU A 416 -20.56 -2.93 -7.53
CA LEU A 416 -21.15 -2.28 -6.35
C LEU A 416 -20.50 -2.74 -5.03
N GLY A 417 -20.05 -4.00 -4.96
CA GLY A 417 -19.34 -4.47 -3.78
C GLY A 417 -17.92 -3.90 -3.60
N TRP A 418 -17.37 -3.20 -4.60
CA TRP A 418 -16.18 -2.38 -4.40
C TRP A 418 -16.47 -1.21 -3.45
N PHE A 419 -17.66 -0.61 -3.56
CA PHE A 419 -18.11 0.50 -2.72
C PHE A 419 -18.57 0.03 -1.34
N THR A 420 -19.30 -1.08 -1.22
CA THR A 420 -19.75 -1.53 0.11
C THR A 420 -18.59 -1.94 1.01
N ARG A 421 -17.46 -2.39 0.43
CA ARG A 421 -16.21 -2.64 1.17
C ARG A 421 -15.45 -1.37 1.54
N ARG A 422 -15.67 -0.26 0.82
CA ARG A 422 -14.94 1.00 0.98
C ARG A 422 -15.89 2.08 1.48
N GLY A 423 -15.72 2.49 2.73
CA GLY A 423 -16.51 3.59 3.31
C GLY A 423 -16.46 4.86 2.44
N SER A 424 -17.47 5.71 2.60
CA SER A 424 -17.62 6.99 1.87
C SER A 424 -16.36 7.88 1.96
N ALA A 425 -15.64 7.81 3.08
CA ALA A 425 -14.37 8.51 3.29
C ALA A 425 -13.28 8.10 2.28
N SER A 426 -13.15 6.81 1.95
CA SER A 426 -12.17 6.32 0.97
C SER A 426 -12.50 6.83 -0.44
N THR A 427 -13.79 6.85 -0.80
CA THR A 427 -14.24 7.40 -2.09
C THR A 427 -13.98 8.91 -2.17
N LYS A 428 -14.24 9.66 -1.09
CA LYS A 428 -13.90 11.09 -0.99
C LYS A 428 -12.39 11.30 -1.15
N GLN A 429 -11.57 10.53 -0.43
CA GLN A 429 -10.12 10.60 -0.52
C GLN A 429 -9.65 10.47 -1.98
N LEU A 430 -10.24 9.55 -2.74
CA LEU A 430 -9.84 9.28 -4.12
C LEU A 430 -10.26 10.40 -5.10
N VAL A 431 -11.50 10.88 -4.98
CA VAL A 431 -12.09 11.83 -5.93
C VAL A 431 -11.65 13.26 -5.64
N GLN A 432 -11.53 13.62 -4.35
CA GLN A 432 -11.26 14.99 -3.91
C GLN A 432 -9.81 15.15 -3.44
N ASP A 433 -9.41 14.45 -2.39
CA ASP A 433 -8.15 14.75 -1.68
C ASP A 433 -6.92 14.34 -2.51
N ASP A 434 -6.97 13.18 -3.17
CA ASP A 434 -5.90 12.68 -4.05
C ASP A 434 -5.79 13.51 -5.33
N THR A 435 -6.91 14.00 -5.89
CA THR A 435 -6.85 14.90 -7.05
C THR A 435 -6.27 16.27 -6.69
N LEU A 436 -6.51 16.77 -5.46
CA LEU A 436 -5.87 17.97 -4.92
C LEU A 436 -4.37 17.77 -4.65
N ALA A 437 -3.96 16.60 -4.15
CA ALA A 437 -2.54 16.29 -3.98
C ALA A 437 -1.79 16.26 -5.32
N LEU A 438 -2.43 15.74 -6.38
CA LEU A 438 -1.90 15.79 -7.75
C LEU A 438 -1.78 17.22 -8.28
N HIS A 439 -2.77 18.07 -8.00
CA HIS A 439 -2.70 19.49 -8.36
C HIS A 439 -1.41 20.12 -7.82
N TYR A 440 -1.16 20.01 -6.51
CA TYR A 440 0.05 20.57 -5.90
C TYR A 440 1.34 19.96 -6.49
N LEU A 441 1.36 18.65 -6.76
CA LEU A 441 2.51 17.99 -7.41
C LEU A 441 2.85 18.62 -8.77
N ILE A 442 1.82 18.87 -9.59
CA ILE A 442 1.99 19.34 -10.96
C ILE A 442 2.33 20.83 -10.99
N THR A 443 1.74 21.64 -10.11
CA THR A 443 1.86 23.10 -10.17
C THR A 443 3.00 23.66 -9.33
N HIS A 444 3.28 23.12 -8.15
CA HIS A 444 4.19 23.74 -7.18
C HIS A 444 5.29 22.83 -6.66
N ALA A 445 5.03 21.55 -6.39
CA ALA A 445 5.98 20.70 -5.65
C ALA A 445 7.35 20.56 -6.34
N ILE A 446 7.38 20.40 -7.67
CA ILE A 446 8.64 20.31 -8.43
C ILE A 446 9.35 21.67 -8.48
N PRO A 447 8.69 22.78 -8.87
CA PRO A 447 9.29 24.11 -8.74
C PRO A 447 9.85 24.40 -7.34
N ASP A 448 9.08 24.14 -6.30
CA ASP A 448 9.48 24.36 -4.91
C ASP A 448 10.73 23.53 -4.55
N ALA A 449 10.75 22.25 -4.93
CA ALA A 449 11.90 21.37 -4.68
C ALA A 449 13.16 21.82 -5.45
N VAL A 450 13.02 22.25 -6.71
CA VAL A 450 14.15 22.75 -7.50
C VAL A 450 14.66 24.07 -6.92
N ALA A 451 13.77 25.01 -6.62
CA ALA A 451 14.13 26.29 -6.01
C ALA A 451 14.83 26.10 -4.65
N ALA A 452 14.34 25.14 -3.85
CA ALA A 452 14.91 24.81 -2.56
C ALA A 452 16.33 24.20 -2.64
N VAL A 453 16.73 23.63 -3.78
CA VAL A 453 18.09 23.11 -3.99
C VAL A 453 18.96 24.13 -4.71
N VAL A 454 18.49 24.67 -5.84
CA VAL A 454 19.26 25.57 -6.71
C VAL A 454 19.59 26.89 -6.00
N ALA A 455 18.63 27.49 -5.28
CA ALA A 455 18.88 28.78 -4.62
C ALA A 455 20.01 28.71 -3.58
N PRO A 456 19.97 27.80 -2.57
CA PRO A 456 21.06 27.72 -1.61
C PRO A 456 22.38 27.30 -2.24
N VAL A 457 22.40 26.40 -3.23
CA VAL A 457 23.65 26.03 -3.92
C VAL A 457 24.26 27.23 -4.66
N ALA A 458 23.45 27.99 -5.41
CA ALA A 458 23.92 29.17 -6.13
C ALA A 458 24.45 30.26 -5.19
N VAL A 459 23.73 30.54 -4.09
CA VAL A 459 24.17 31.47 -3.05
C VAL A 459 25.49 30.99 -2.43
N LEU A 460 25.61 29.70 -2.12
CA LEU A 460 26.81 29.14 -1.52
C LEU A 460 28.03 29.27 -2.42
N VAL A 461 27.89 28.95 -3.71
CA VAL A 461 28.94 29.13 -4.72
C VAL A 461 29.37 30.60 -4.77
N TYR A 462 28.42 31.53 -4.80
CA TYR A 462 28.72 32.96 -4.80
C TYR A 462 29.45 33.41 -3.53
N LEU A 463 29.01 32.98 -2.34
CA LEU A 463 29.67 33.31 -1.07
C LEU A 463 31.10 32.76 -0.99
N PHE A 464 31.36 31.56 -1.52
CA PHE A 464 32.72 31.01 -1.60
C PHE A 464 33.64 31.82 -2.51
N VAL A 465 33.11 32.28 -3.64
CA VAL A 465 33.85 33.16 -4.55
C VAL A 465 34.14 34.51 -3.90
N ALA A 466 33.20 35.03 -3.09
CA ALA A 466 33.38 36.30 -2.36
C ALA A 466 34.45 36.21 -1.25
N ASP A 467 34.34 35.22 -0.36
CA ASP A 467 35.40 34.90 0.61
C ASP A 467 35.22 33.48 1.17
N TRP A 468 36.12 32.57 0.81
CA TRP A 468 36.04 31.17 1.23
C TRP A 468 36.15 30.97 2.76
N ARG A 469 36.76 31.90 3.50
CA ARG A 469 36.97 31.78 4.95
C ARG A 469 35.67 32.01 5.70
N VAL A 470 34.96 33.10 5.39
CA VAL A 470 33.64 33.39 5.99
C VAL A 470 32.60 32.38 5.51
N ALA A 471 32.67 31.99 4.23
CA ALA A 471 31.79 30.95 3.67
C ALA A 471 31.92 29.61 4.43
N LEU A 472 33.14 29.18 4.78
CA LEU A 472 33.36 27.96 5.55
C LEU A 472 32.72 28.03 6.95
N VAL A 473 32.79 29.19 7.62
CA VAL A 473 32.13 29.37 8.92
C VAL A 473 30.61 29.27 8.80
N LEU A 474 30.03 29.75 7.70
CA LEU A 474 28.60 29.62 7.42
C LEU A 474 28.12 28.19 7.19
N PHE A 475 29.01 27.22 6.95
CA PHE A 475 28.64 25.80 6.93
C PHE A 475 28.36 25.23 8.32
N ILE A 476 28.85 25.85 9.40
CA ILE A 476 28.71 25.28 10.74
C ILE A 476 27.22 25.09 11.10
N PRO A 477 26.33 26.10 10.97
CA PRO A 477 24.89 25.91 11.19
C PRO A 477 24.27 24.84 10.29
N VAL A 478 24.70 24.75 9.03
CA VAL A 478 24.20 23.79 8.04
C VAL A 478 24.58 22.37 8.42
N LEU A 479 25.84 22.16 8.81
CA LEU A 479 26.34 20.87 9.26
C LEU A 479 25.64 20.44 10.56
N VAL A 480 25.45 21.37 11.51
CA VAL A 480 24.68 21.11 12.73
C VAL A 480 23.25 20.69 12.38
N TYR A 481 22.57 21.39 11.47
CA TYR A 481 21.24 21.01 11.00
C TYR A 481 21.22 19.60 10.39
N LEU A 482 22.12 19.31 9.44
CA LEU A 482 22.19 18.01 8.75
C LEU A 482 22.50 16.85 9.72
N VAL A 483 23.41 17.06 10.66
CA VAL A 483 23.74 16.07 11.70
C VAL A 483 22.55 15.83 12.61
N LEU A 484 21.90 16.88 13.13
CA LEU A 484 20.74 16.72 14.00
C LEU A 484 19.56 16.05 13.29
N MET A 485 19.29 16.42 12.03
CA MET A 485 18.27 15.76 11.21
C MET A 485 18.60 14.30 10.95
N SER A 486 19.86 13.96 10.65
CA SER A 486 20.29 12.58 10.44
C SER A 486 20.16 11.76 11.71
N VAL A 487 20.59 12.29 12.86
CA VAL A 487 20.45 11.68 14.17
C VAL A 487 18.98 11.46 14.51
N MET A 488 18.11 12.44 14.29
CA MET A 488 16.67 12.30 14.53
C MET A 488 16.05 11.25 13.61
N THR A 489 16.46 11.18 12.34
CA THR A 489 15.96 10.18 11.40
C THR A 489 16.36 8.77 11.83
N ILE A 490 17.61 8.57 12.25
CA ILE A 490 18.13 7.29 12.72
C ILE A 490 17.48 6.88 14.06
N GLN A 491 17.45 7.80 15.05
CA GLN A 491 16.84 7.55 16.36
C GLN A 491 15.32 7.32 16.27
N SER A 492 14.66 7.84 15.23
CA SER A 492 13.24 7.57 15.02
C SER A 492 12.98 6.14 14.57
N GLY A 493 13.95 5.44 13.95
CA GLY A 493 13.81 4.05 13.52
C GLY A 493 12.52 3.79 12.74
N SER A 494 11.79 2.72 13.12
CA SER A 494 10.51 2.38 12.49
C SER A 494 9.37 3.35 12.86
N LYS A 495 9.51 4.23 13.85
CA LYS A 495 8.46 5.20 14.24
C LYS A 495 8.09 6.16 13.11
N ILE A 496 9.02 6.51 12.22
CA ILE A 496 8.73 7.32 11.02
C ILE A 496 7.69 6.62 10.13
N ALA A 497 7.84 5.30 9.96
CA ALA A 497 6.92 4.50 9.16
C ALA A 497 5.62 4.15 9.91
N GLN A 498 5.63 4.15 11.24
CA GLN A 498 4.45 3.92 12.07
C GLN A 498 3.57 5.17 12.20
N ALA A 499 4.14 6.37 12.16
CA ALA A 499 3.38 7.60 12.41
C ALA A 499 2.19 7.84 11.46
N PRO A 500 2.31 7.63 10.14
CA PRO A 500 1.15 7.68 9.24
C PRO A 500 0.07 6.65 9.62
N ARG A 501 0.48 5.45 10.05
CA ARG A 501 -0.46 4.38 10.46
C ARG A 501 -1.22 4.75 11.71
N TRP A 502 -0.53 5.30 12.71
CA TRP A 502 -1.19 5.81 13.92
C TRP A 502 -2.18 6.93 13.61
N ALA A 503 -1.80 7.86 12.74
CA ALA A 503 -2.70 8.93 12.30
C ALA A 503 -3.94 8.38 11.57
N GLU A 504 -3.77 7.39 10.70
CA GLU A 504 -4.86 6.72 10.00
C GLU A 504 -5.79 5.95 10.95
N ARG A 505 -5.24 5.12 11.85
CA ARG A 505 -6.02 4.40 12.86
C ARG A 505 -6.83 5.36 13.73
N MET A 506 -6.21 6.46 14.17
CA MET A 506 -6.89 7.50 14.96
C MET A 506 -7.99 8.19 14.14
N GLY A 507 -7.77 8.42 12.85
CA GLY A 507 -8.79 8.92 11.92
C GLY A 507 -9.99 7.98 11.83
N GLY A 508 -9.76 6.67 11.71
CA GLY A 508 -10.81 5.65 11.71
C GLY A 508 -11.60 5.58 13.02
N GLU A 509 -10.90 5.57 14.16
CA GLU A 509 -11.53 5.60 15.49
C GLU A 509 -12.34 6.89 15.72
N ALA A 510 -11.86 8.03 15.22
CA ALA A 510 -12.61 9.29 15.26
C ALA A 510 -13.88 9.23 14.38
N GLY A 511 -13.79 8.64 13.19
CA GLY A 511 -14.95 8.39 12.33
C GLY A 511 -16.00 7.51 13.01
N ALA A 512 -15.58 6.37 13.54
CA ALA A 512 -16.47 5.45 14.25
C ALA A 512 -17.10 6.09 15.50
N PHE A 513 -16.36 6.93 16.22
CA PHE A 513 -16.89 7.69 17.35
C PHE A 513 -17.96 8.69 16.93
N LEU A 514 -17.77 9.39 15.80
CA LEU A 514 -18.75 10.34 15.26
C LEU A 514 -20.01 9.63 14.75
N GLU A 515 -19.87 8.48 14.10
CA GLU A 515 -21.00 7.65 13.65
C GLU A 515 -21.77 7.06 14.85
N GLY A 516 -21.05 6.58 15.87
CA GLY A 516 -21.63 6.02 17.10
C GLY A 516 -22.13 7.05 18.10
N GLN A 517 -21.98 8.35 17.82
CA GLN A 517 -22.27 9.46 18.73
C GLN A 517 -23.68 9.42 19.35
N PRO A 518 -24.76 9.11 18.60
CA PRO A 518 -26.10 8.99 19.17
C PRO A 518 -26.22 7.83 20.18
N VAL A 519 -25.60 6.68 19.88
CA VAL A 519 -25.59 5.50 20.74
C VAL A 519 -24.79 5.76 22.01
N ILE A 520 -23.62 6.39 21.88
CA ILE A 520 -22.74 6.74 22.99
C ILE A 520 -23.43 7.70 23.98
N ARG A 521 -24.23 8.66 23.48
CA ARG A 521 -25.02 9.55 24.34
C ARG A 521 -26.06 8.83 25.19
N ILE A 522 -26.65 7.76 24.64
CA ILE A 522 -27.72 7.00 25.30
C ILE A 522 -27.15 6.00 26.30
N PHE A 523 -26.15 5.22 25.88
CA PHE A 523 -25.64 4.08 26.65
C PHE A 523 -24.39 4.39 27.48
N GLY A 524 -23.67 5.48 27.17
CA GLY A 524 -22.47 5.91 27.91
C GLY A 524 -21.27 4.94 27.86
N GLY A 525 -20.11 5.43 28.32
CA GLY A 525 -19.02 4.60 28.85
C GLY A 525 -18.14 3.84 27.85
N ALA A 526 -18.61 2.75 27.25
CA ALA A 526 -17.73 1.73 26.66
C ALA A 526 -17.03 2.19 25.36
N ALA A 527 -17.77 2.72 24.38
CA ALA A 527 -17.18 3.19 23.12
C ALA A 527 -16.39 4.49 23.29
N ALA A 528 -16.85 5.41 24.16
CA ALA A 528 -16.07 6.58 24.56
C ALA A 528 -14.75 6.18 25.25
N SER A 529 -14.76 5.16 26.10
CA SER A 529 -13.53 4.65 26.73
C SER A 529 -12.57 4.01 25.73
N ARG A 530 -13.06 3.36 24.68
CA ARG A 530 -12.23 2.78 23.62
C ARG A 530 -11.51 3.86 22.81
N PHE A 531 -12.25 4.86 22.34
CA PHE A 531 -11.68 6.01 21.64
C PHE A 531 -10.64 6.71 22.51
N ARG A 532 -10.97 6.95 23.79
CA ARG A 532 -10.06 7.61 24.74
C ARG A 532 -8.78 6.80 24.96
N ARG A 533 -8.89 5.48 25.21
CA ARG A 533 -7.72 4.59 25.31
C ARG A 533 -6.84 4.63 24.06
N ARG A 534 -7.44 4.55 22.87
CA ARG A 534 -6.70 4.62 21.59
C ARG A 534 -6.04 5.97 21.37
N LEU A 535 -6.70 7.05 21.78
CA LEU A 535 -6.13 8.38 21.75
C LEU A 535 -4.96 8.51 22.73
N ASP A 536 -5.08 7.95 23.94
CA ASP A 536 -4.01 7.91 24.92
C ASP A 536 -2.81 7.11 24.37
N ASP A 537 -3.03 5.94 23.78
CA ASP A 537 -1.97 5.15 23.10
C ASP A 537 -1.27 5.98 22.00
N TYR A 538 -2.04 6.74 21.21
CA TYR A 538 -1.49 7.58 20.15
C TYR A 538 -0.69 8.77 20.71
N ILE A 539 -1.19 9.40 21.78
CA ILE A 539 -0.48 10.45 22.49
C ILE A 539 0.83 9.91 23.07
N ASP A 540 0.81 8.73 23.70
CA ASP A 540 2.01 8.09 24.26
C ASP A 540 3.03 7.74 23.18
N PHE A 541 2.57 7.28 22.01
CA PHE A 541 3.42 7.13 20.83
C PHE A 541 4.05 8.47 20.41
N LEU A 542 3.26 9.53 20.26
CA LEU A 542 3.77 10.85 19.87
C LEU A 542 4.73 11.42 20.91
N VAL A 543 4.43 11.29 22.20
CA VAL A 543 5.27 11.76 23.31
C VAL A 543 6.58 10.98 23.34
N SER A 544 6.53 9.65 23.33
CA SER A 544 7.74 8.82 23.33
C SER A 544 8.61 9.00 22.08
N TRP A 545 8.01 9.43 20.96
CA TRP A 545 8.73 9.70 19.72
C TRP A 545 9.29 11.12 19.65
N GLN A 546 8.48 12.14 19.96
CA GLN A 546 8.82 13.54 19.72
C GLN A 546 9.56 14.19 20.90
N ARG A 547 9.28 13.77 22.15
CA ARG A 547 9.87 14.37 23.36
C ARG A 547 11.40 14.28 23.41
N PRO A 548 12.06 13.16 23.03
CA PRO A 548 13.53 13.07 22.95
C PRO A 548 14.17 14.03 21.92
N PHE A 549 13.37 14.60 21.03
CA PHE A 549 13.83 15.51 19.98
C PHE A 549 13.54 16.97 20.26
N VAL A 550 12.82 17.33 21.34
CA VAL A 550 12.48 18.73 21.64
C VAL A 550 13.72 19.62 21.65
N GLY A 551 14.75 19.26 22.43
CA GLY A 551 16.01 20.03 22.47
C GLY A 551 16.74 20.10 21.13
N LYS A 552 16.76 18.99 20.38
CA LYS A 552 17.40 18.94 19.04
C LYS A 552 16.67 19.84 18.03
N LYS A 553 15.33 19.82 18.05
CA LYS A 553 14.47 20.68 17.23
C LYS A 553 14.61 22.16 17.60
N THR A 554 14.67 22.48 18.89
CA THR A 554 14.92 23.86 19.35
C THR A 554 16.29 24.36 18.88
N LEU A 555 17.33 23.53 18.99
CA LEU A 555 18.65 23.88 18.48
C LEU A 555 18.65 24.05 16.96
N MET A 556 17.97 23.16 16.24
CA MET A 556 17.82 23.22 14.79
C MET A 556 17.10 24.49 14.33
N ASP A 557 16.03 24.89 15.02
CA ASP A 557 15.36 26.18 14.80
C ASP A 557 16.32 27.34 15.07
N LEU A 558 17.02 27.34 16.21
CA LEU A 558 17.95 28.40 16.58
C LEU A 558 19.08 28.59 15.56
N VAL A 559 19.72 27.51 15.09
CA VAL A 559 20.82 27.61 14.11
C VAL A 559 20.36 28.04 12.71
N THR A 560 19.08 27.86 12.38
CA THR A 560 18.53 28.25 11.06
C THR A 560 17.94 29.66 11.03
N ARG A 561 17.88 30.37 12.17
CA ARG A 561 17.38 31.75 12.21
C ARG A 561 18.30 32.73 11.48
N PRO A 562 17.75 33.71 10.73
CA PRO A 562 18.54 34.75 10.08
C PRO A 562 19.46 35.52 11.04
N ALA A 563 19.01 35.77 12.27
CA ALA A 563 19.80 36.44 13.30
C ALA A 563 21.07 35.66 13.69
N THR A 564 21.01 34.32 13.71
CA THR A 564 22.17 33.46 14.02
C THR A 564 23.21 33.55 12.91
N PHE A 565 22.77 33.48 11.65
CA PHE A 565 23.64 33.69 10.49
C PHE A 565 24.28 35.08 10.52
N LEU A 566 23.50 36.13 10.82
CA LEU A 566 24.02 37.49 10.96
C LEU A 566 25.12 37.58 12.03
N TRP A 567 24.88 37.03 13.23
CA TRP A 567 25.87 37.01 14.31
C TRP A 567 27.15 36.28 13.90
N ILE A 568 27.03 35.11 13.28
CA ILE A 568 28.19 34.34 12.81
C ILE A 568 28.99 35.11 11.77
N ILE A 569 28.31 35.76 10.81
CA ILE A 569 28.93 36.56 9.76
C ILE A 569 29.68 37.75 10.36
N LEU A 570 29.08 38.45 11.34
CA LEU A 570 29.73 39.59 11.99
C LEU A 570 30.94 39.15 12.82
N VAL A 571 30.81 38.08 13.62
CA VAL A 571 31.90 37.58 14.48
C VAL A 571 33.07 37.04 13.65
N ALA A 572 32.81 36.38 12.53
CA ALA A 572 33.86 35.87 11.66
C ALA A 572 34.43 36.93 10.70
N GLY A 573 33.57 37.78 10.14
CA GLY A 573 33.90 38.73 9.09
C GLY A 573 34.54 40.03 9.60
N VAL A 574 34.06 40.60 10.70
CA VAL A 574 34.58 41.88 11.21
C VAL A 574 36.07 41.81 11.56
N PRO A 575 36.58 40.77 12.25
CA PRO A 575 38.02 40.66 12.52
C PRO A 575 38.86 40.53 11.25
N LEU A 576 38.36 39.85 10.21
CA LEU A 576 39.05 39.74 8.91
C LEU A 576 39.15 41.10 8.23
N VAL A 577 38.10 41.92 8.34
CA VAL A 577 38.09 43.30 7.84
C VAL A 577 39.05 44.19 8.63
N VAL A 578 38.96 44.20 9.96
CA VAL A 578 39.80 45.04 10.84
C VAL A 578 41.29 44.69 10.71
N THR A 579 41.62 43.42 10.49
CA THR A 579 43.02 42.97 10.30
C THR A 579 43.54 43.16 8.87
N GLY A 580 42.75 43.78 7.98
CA GLY A 580 43.12 44.02 6.58
C GLY A 580 43.20 42.75 5.72
N ARG A 581 42.69 41.62 6.21
CA ARG A 581 42.71 40.34 5.50
C ARG A 581 41.53 40.17 4.54
N MET A 582 40.52 41.03 4.62
CA MET A 582 39.31 41.04 3.83
C MET A 582 38.87 42.49 3.58
N ASP A 583 38.50 42.81 2.35
CA ASP A 583 37.90 44.11 2.03
C ASP A 583 36.50 44.21 2.69
N PRO A 584 36.16 45.31 3.37
CA PRO A 584 34.81 45.53 3.92
C PRO A 584 33.69 45.25 2.92
N VAL A 585 33.89 45.56 1.64
CA VAL A 585 32.90 45.35 0.57
C VAL A 585 32.62 43.86 0.33
N ASN A 586 33.61 42.99 0.53
CA ASN A 586 33.43 41.54 0.39
C ASN A 586 32.54 40.95 1.49
N LEU A 587 32.21 41.70 2.55
CA LEU A 587 31.31 41.26 3.61
C LEU A 587 29.82 41.45 3.25
N LEU A 588 29.51 42.38 2.33
CA LEU A 588 28.14 42.70 1.91
C LEU A 588 27.36 41.49 1.34
N PRO A 589 27.93 40.62 0.48
CA PRO A 589 27.29 39.37 0.05
C PRO A 589 26.78 38.52 1.21
N PHE A 590 27.59 38.39 2.27
CA PHE A 590 27.26 37.56 3.42
C PHE A 590 26.11 38.16 4.21
N LEU A 591 26.10 39.47 4.43
CA LEU A 591 25.03 40.16 5.16
C LEU A 591 23.68 40.05 4.43
N LEU A 592 23.69 40.21 3.10
CA LEU A 592 22.48 40.23 2.28
C LEU A 592 21.94 38.82 1.95
N LEU A 593 22.82 37.90 1.56
CA LEU A 593 22.42 36.57 1.11
C LEU A 593 22.62 35.49 2.19
N GLY A 594 23.71 35.58 2.96
CA GLY A 594 24.05 34.58 3.99
C GLY A 594 22.99 34.47 5.08
N THR A 595 22.31 35.57 5.44
CA THR A 595 21.22 35.58 6.43
C THR A 595 19.96 34.84 5.98
N THR A 596 19.73 34.70 4.67
CA THR A 596 18.57 33.99 4.12
C THR A 596 18.76 32.48 4.03
N PHE A 597 19.99 31.99 4.24
CA PHE A 597 20.37 30.60 3.98
C PHE A 597 19.59 29.59 4.82
N GLY A 598 19.33 29.89 6.09
CA GLY A 598 18.58 28.99 6.98
C GLY A 598 17.14 28.73 6.54
N ALA A 599 16.43 29.75 6.02
CA ALA A 599 15.09 29.58 5.48
C ALA A 599 15.07 28.71 4.20
N ARG A 600 16.10 28.84 3.35
CA ARG A 600 16.25 28.02 2.14
C ARG A 600 16.45 26.53 2.48
N LEU A 601 17.16 26.23 3.57
CA LEU A 601 17.37 24.86 4.05
C LEU A 601 16.05 24.18 4.47
N LEU A 602 15.16 24.92 5.13
CA LEU A 602 13.83 24.43 5.52
C LEU A 602 12.94 24.12 4.29
N GLY A 603 13.08 24.90 3.21
CA GLY A 603 12.33 24.73 1.96
C GLY A 603 12.50 23.36 1.30
N ILE A 604 13.67 22.71 1.47
CA ILE A 604 13.96 21.39 0.88
C ILE A 604 12.98 20.34 1.41
N GLY A 605 12.66 20.38 2.71
CA GLY A 605 11.73 19.44 3.33
C GLY A 605 10.32 19.51 2.75
N TYR A 606 9.80 20.73 2.54
CA TYR A 606 8.46 20.94 2.01
C TYR A 606 8.31 20.45 0.56
N GLY A 607 9.25 20.80 -0.33
CA GLY A 607 9.22 20.37 -1.73
C GLY A 607 9.28 18.84 -1.88
N LEU A 608 10.18 18.17 -1.15
CA LEU A 608 10.28 16.70 -1.17
C LEU A 608 9.00 16.03 -0.62
N SER A 609 8.42 16.58 0.45
CA SER A 609 7.16 16.07 1.01
C SER A 609 6.02 16.17 0.01
N GLY A 610 5.92 17.29 -0.72
CA GLY A 610 4.92 17.48 -1.78
C GLY A 610 5.01 16.43 -2.88
N ILE A 611 6.23 16.15 -3.33
CA ILE A 611 6.48 15.11 -4.35
C ILE A 611 6.04 13.73 -3.83
N GLN A 612 6.39 13.39 -2.59
CA GLN A 612 6.02 12.11 -1.98
C GLN A 612 4.50 11.95 -1.88
N THR A 613 3.79 12.95 -1.35
CA THR A 613 2.33 12.92 -1.22
C THR A 613 1.64 12.80 -2.57
N GLY A 614 2.07 13.58 -3.56
CA GLY A 614 1.51 13.52 -4.92
C GLY A 614 1.76 12.16 -5.61
N MET A 615 2.94 11.56 -5.41
CA MET A 615 3.23 10.23 -5.95
C MET A 615 2.36 9.13 -5.32
N LEU A 616 2.06 9.22 -4.01
CA LEU A 616 1.17 8.28 -3.32
C LEU A 616 -0.27 8.42 -3.81
N ALA A 617 -0.76 9.64 -3.95
CA ALA A 617 -2.08 9.91 -4.53
C ALA A 617 -2.17 9.38 -5.98
N ALA A 618 -1.14 9.59 -6.80
CA ALA A 618 -1.09 9.07 -8.16
C ALA A 618 -1.14 7.54 -8.19
N ARG A 619 -0.48 6.88 -7.23
CA ARG A 619 -0.50 5.42 -7.09
C ARG A 619 -1.90 4.92 -6.75
N ARG A 620 -2.58 5.52 -5.77
CA ARG A 620 -3.95 5.14 -5.37
C ARG A 620 -4.93 5.30 -6.51
N ILE A 621 -4.94 6.46 -7.16
CA ILE A 621 -5.80 6.75 -8.31
C ILE A 621 -5.59 5.72 -9.42
N GLN A 622 -4.33 5.46 -9.82
CA GLN A 622 -4.08 4.49 -10.89
C GLN A 622 -4.44 3.07 -10.48
N THR A 623 -4.25 2.69 -9.21
CA THR A 623 -4.65 1.37 -8.71
C THR A 623 -6.16 1.18 -8.85
N VAL A 624 -6.96 2.19 -8.56
CA VAL A 624 -8.42 2.14 -8.78
C VAL A 624 -8.77 2.13 -10.27
N LEU A 625 -8.05 2.89 -11.11
CA LEU A 625 -8.24 2.84 -12.56
C LEU A 625 -7.89 1.46 -13.16
N ASP A 626 -7.02 0.70 -12.51
CA ASP A 626 -6.62 -0.66 -12.90
C ASP A 626 -7.56 -1.76 -12.34
N GLU A 627 -8.48 -1.43 -11.43
CA GLU A 627 -9.44 -2.37 -10.84
C GLU A 627 -10.36 -2.98 -11.92
N PRO A 628 -10.72 -4.28 -11.87
CA PRO A 628 -11.61 -4.88 -12.86
C PRO A 628 -12.99 -4.21 -12.88
N GLU A 629 -13.49 -3.92 -14.08
CA GLU A 629 -14.83 -3.39 -14.33
C GLU A 629 -15.82 -4.53 -14.62
N LEU A 630 -17.12 -4.28 -14.37
CA LEU A 630 -18.20 -5.16 -14.83
C LEU A 630 -18.48 -4.92 -16.32
N VAL A 631 -17.56 -5.37 -17.18
CA VAL A 631 -17.71 -5.23 -18.63
C VAL A 631 -18.78 -6.18 -19.15
N VAL A 632 -19.61 -5.71 -20.09
CA VAL A 632 -20.55 -6.57 -20.81
C VAL A 632 -19.73 -7.49 -21.73
N ARG A 633 -19.88 -8.81 -21.57
CA ARG A 633 -19.19 -9.77 -22.44
C ARG A 633 -19.84 -9.80 -23.82
N ASP A 634 -19.02 -9.64 -24.86
CA ASP A 634 -19.47 -9.80 -26.25
C ASP A 634 -19.97 -11.22 -26.50
N ARG A 635 -21.12 -11.35 -27.18
CA ARG A 635 -21.78 -12.62 -27.47
C ARG A 635 -20.96 -13.55 -28.38
N THR A 636 -19.89 -13.05 -28.99
CA THR A 636 -19.15 -13.70 -30.08
C THR A 636 -18.09 -14.71 -29.61
N GLY A 637 -17.79 -14.79 -28.31
CA GLY A 637 -16.69 -15.62 -27.78
C GLY A 637 -17.08 -16.98 -27.20
N GLN A 638 -18.37 -17.33 -27.14
CA GLN A 638 -18.85 -18.53 -26.45
C GLN A 638 -19.86 -19.32 -27.31
N ALA A 639 -19.47 -19.64 -28.55
CA ALA A 639 -20.20 -20.56 -29.43
C ALA A 639 -20.08 -22.04 -29.00
N GLY A 640 -20.01 -22.32 -27.69
CA GLY A 640 -19.66 -23.64 -27.18
C GLY A 640 -20.16 -23.95 -25.78
N THR A 641 -21.37 -23.50 -25.41
CA THR A 641 -22.25 -24.13 -24.39
C THR A 641 -23.66 -23.51 -24.42
N ASP A 642 -24.10 -23.03 -25.59
CA ASP A 642 -25.53 -22.89 -25.83
C ASP A 642 -26.05 -24.31 -26.01
N HIS A 643 -26.32 -25.00 -24.90
CA HIS A 643 -27.32 -26.04 -24.94
C HIS A 643 -28.59 -25.37 -25.45
N ALA A 644 -28.85 -25.56 -26.74
CA ALA A 644 -30.14 -25.42 -27.35
C ALA A 644 -31.09 -26.42 -26.69
N SER A 645 -31.45 -26.15 -25.44
CA SER A 645 -32.68 -26.66 -24.85
C SER A 645 -33.79 -25.84 -25.48
N GLY A 646 -34.53 -26.45 -26.40
CA GLY A 646 -35.67 -25.88 -27.10
C GLY A 646 -36.88 -25.63 -26.20
N ASP A 647 -36.67 -25.11 -24.99
CA ASP A 647 -37.73 -24.63 -24.10
C ASP A 647 -37.38 -23.18 -23.75
N GLN A 648 -38.19 -22.23 -24.19
CA GLN A 648 -37.99 -20.83 -23.86
C GLN A 648 -38.10 -20.71 -22.34
N ALA A 649 -36.97 -20.48 -21.65
CA ALA A 649 -36.96 -20.29 -20.21
C ALA A 649 -38.05 -19.26 -19.85
N ARG A 650 -38.97 -19.66 -18.97
CA ARG A 650 -40.10 -18.82 -18.59
C ARG A 650 -39.57 -17.48 -18.03
N PRO A 651 -40.20 -16.34 -18.36
CA PRO A 651 -39.81 -15.05 -17.80
C PRO A 651 -39.76 -15.10 -16.27
N GLY A 652 -38.69 -14.54 -15.69
CA GLY A 652 -38.41 -14.57 -14.26
C GLY A 652 -37.64 -15.81 -13.79
N THR A 653 -37.20 -16.72 -14.67
CA THR A 653 -36.38 -17.87 -14.24
C THR A 653 -34.96 -17.43 -13.95
N VAL A 654 -34.40 -17.83 -12.80
CA VAL A 654 -32.98 -17.60 -12.44
C VAL A 654 -32.29 -18.94 -12.24
N GLU A 655 -31.18 -19.16 -12.94
CA GLU A 655 -30.38 -20.38 -12.86
C GLU A 655 -28.94 -20.07 -12.46
N LEU A 656 -28.46 -20.73 -11.43
CA LEU A 656 -27.07 -20.76 -11.00
C LEU A 656 -26.52 -22.13 -11.41
N ASP A 657 -25.51 -22.15 -12.28
CA ASP A 657 -24.83 -23.37 -12.75
C ASP A 657 -23.38 -23.37 -12.26
N ARG A 658 -23.08 -24.28 -11.32
CA ARG A 658 -21.74 -24.52 -10.75
C ARG A 658 -21.00 -23.25 -10.35
N VAL A 659 -21.73 -22.34 -9.71
CA VAL A 659 -21.25 -21.02 -9.32
C VAL A 659 -20.20 -21.15 -8.24
N SER A 660 -19.01 -20.61 -8.48
CA SER A 660 -17.99 -20.42 -7.46
C SER A 660 -17.50 -18.98 -7.44
N PHE A 661 -17.22 -18.47 -6.25
CA PHE A 661 -16.83 -17.07 -6.08
C PHE A 661 -15.86 -16.89 -4.91
N GLU A 662 -14.90 -15.99 -5.12
CA GLU A 662 -13.92 -15.56 -4.13
C GLU A 662 -13.77 -14.04 -4.18
N TYR A 663 -13.83 -13.37 -3.02
CA TYR A 663 -13.51 -11.93 -2.96
C TYR A 663 -12.02 -11.67 -3.11
N ARG A 664 -11.20 -12.65 -2.71
CA ARG A 664 -9.74 -12.60 -2.72
C ARG A 664 -9.21 -13.91 -3.32
N PRO A 665 -8.21 -13.85 -4.22
CA PRO A 665 -7.67 -15.04 -4.86
C PRO A 665 -7.28 -16.16 -3.88
N GLY A 666 -7.87 -17.34 -4.09
CA GLY A 666 -7.69 -18.56 -3.30
C GLY A 666 -8.38 -18.58 -1.94
N VAL A 667 -9.35 -17.70 -1.68
CA VAL A 667 -10.23 -17.76 -0.50
C VAL A 667 -11.69 -17.88 -0.97
N PRO A 668 -12.17 -19.10 -1.30
CA PRO A 668 -13.50 -19.30 -1.87
C PRO A 668 -14.59 -19.12 -0.81
N VAL A 669 -15.57 -18.25 -1.12
CA VAL A 669 -16.75 -17.98 -0.29
C VAL A 669 -17.97 -18.76 -0.80
N ILE A 670 -18.09 -18.95 -2.11
CA ILE A 670 -19.12 -19.79 -2.74
C ILE A 670 -18.42 -20.89 -3.51
N ARG A 671 -18.88 -22.13 -3.36
CA ARG A 671 -18.24 -23.34 -3.91
C ARG A 671 -19.25 -24.21 -4.63
N ASP A 672 -19.14 -24.24 -5.95
CA ASP A 672 -19.89 -25.15 -6.84
C ASP A 672 -21.41 -25.18 -6.59
N VAL A 673 -22.01 -24.00 -6.45
CA VAL A 673 -23.44 -23.86 -6.16
C VAL A 673 -24.27 -23.99 -7.44
N THR A 674 -25.20 -24.94 -7.45
CA THR A 674 -26.21 -25.09 -8.50
C THR A 674 -27.60 -24.94 -7.90
N LEU A 675 -28.40 -23.99 -8.41
CA LEU A 675 -29.71 -23.63 -7.88
C LEU A 675 -30.60 -23.02 -8.98
N THR A 676 -31.88 -23.38 -9.00
CA THR A 676 -32.87 -22.76 -9.89
C THR A 676 -33.96 -22.10 -9.06
N LEU A 677 -34.17 -20.80 -9.27
CA LEU A 677 -35.31 -20.05 -8.73
C LEU A 677 -36.47 -20.15 -9.71
N ARG A 678 -37.59 -20.74 -9.27
CA ARG A 678 -38.74 -20.96 -10.14
C ARG A 678 -39.53 -19.65 -10.34
N PRO A 679 -40.03 -19.38 -11.57
CA PRO A 679 -40.86 -18.23 -11.85
C PRO A 679 -42.03 -18.06 -10.88
N GLY A 680 -42.20 -16.86 -10.33
CA GLY A 680 -43.36 -16.52 -9.49
C GLY A 680 -43.36 -17.15 -8.09
N THR A 681 -42.23 -17.75 -7.67
CA THR A 681 -42.10 -18.40 -6.35
C THR A 681 -41.15 -17.64 -5.44
N VAL A 682 -41.27 -17.87 -4.13
CA VAL A 682 -40.38 -17.34 -3.10
C VAL A 682 -39.35 -18.39 -2.69
N THR A 683 -38.07 -18.06 -2.92
CA THR A 683 -36.92 -18.86 -2.46
C THR A 683 -36.21 -18.17 -1.30
N ALA A 684 -36.12 -18.85 -0.16
CA ALA A 684 -35.44 -18.36 1.03
C ALA A 684 -34.03 -18.94 1.20
N LEU A 685 -33.03 -18.08 1.43
CA LEU A 685 -31.66 -18.48 1.77
C LEU A 685 -31.46 -18.44 3.29
N VAL A 686 -31.02 -19.57 3.85
CA VAL A 686 -30.76 -19.75 5.30
C VAL A 686 -29.42 -20.40 5.57
N GLY A 687 -28.90 -20.25 6.78
CA GLY A 687 -27.60 -20.78 7.17
C GLY A 687 -26.92 -19.95 8.26
N PRO A 688 -25.85 -20.45 8.89
CA PRO A 688 -25.10 -19.71 9.91
C PRO A 688 -24.49 -18.41 9.35
N SER A 689 -24.09 -17.49 10.22
CA SER A 689 -23.34 -16.29 9.79
C SER A 689 -22.04 -16.72 9.11
N GLY A 690 -21.68 -16.04 8.01
CA GLY A 690 -20.51 -16.40 7.20
C GLY A 690 -20.73 -17.56 6.21
N SER A 691 -21.93 -18.16 6.12
CA SER A 691 -22.18 -19.28 5.18
C SER A 691 -22.22 -18.91 3.69
N GLY A 692 -22.20 -17.61 3.36
CA GLY A 692 -22.22 -17.11 1.98
C GLY A 692 -23.57 -16.59 1.46
N LYS A 693 -24.63 -16.54 2.29
CA LYS A 693 -25.99 -16.08 1.87
C LYS A 693 -25.99 -14.71 1.16
N SER A 694 -25.46 -13.69 1.83
CA SER A 694 -25.41 -12.32 1.29
C SER A 694 -24.53 -12.24 0.05
N THR A 695 -23.46 -13.04 -0.02
CA THR A 695 -22.62 -13.15 -1.20
C THR A 695 -23.38 -13.77 -2.38
N LEU A 696 -24.13 -14.85 -2.18
CA LEU A 696 -24.91 -15.48 -3.24
C LEU A 696 -26.00 -14.53 -3.79
N ALA A 697 -26.71 -13.83 -2.91
CA ALA A 697 -27.70 -12.83 -3.30
C ALA A 697 -27.07 -11.66 -4.08
N ALA A 698 -25.91 -11.16 -3.62
CA ALA A 698 -25.16 -10.12 -4.30
C ALA A 698 -24.68 -10.55 -5.69
N LEU A 699 -24.35 -11.84 -5.89
CA LEU A 699 -23.99 -12.39 -7.21
C LEU A 699 -25.19 -12.44 -8.15
N VAL A 700 -26.38 -12.80 -7.66
CA VAL A 700 -27.63 -12.77 -8.46
C VAL A 700 -27.95 -11.34 -8.91
N ALA A 701 -27.73 -10.35 -8.05
CA ALA A 701 -27.85 -8.92 -8.40
C ALA A 701 -26.65 -8.38 -9.21
N ARG A 702 -25.68 -9.22 -9.58
CA ARG A 702 -24.43 -8.88 -10.27
C ARG A 702 -23.63 -7.76 -9.62
N PHE A 703 -23.64 -7.67 -8.29
CA PHE A 703 -22.74 -6.76 -7.56
C PHE A 703 -21.28 -7.20 -7.66
N HIS A 704 -21.06 -8.46 -8.06
CA HIS A 704 -19.80 -9.04 -8.51
C HIS A 704 -20.08 -10.03 -9.66
N ASP A 705 -19.09 -10.26 -10.52
CA ASP A 705 -19.11 -11.39 -11.44
C ASP A 705 -18.61 -12.66 -10.74
N VAL A 706 -19.17 -13.82 -11.10
CA VAL A 706 -18.74 -15.12 -10.60
C VAL A 706 -17.33 -15.48 -11.10
N THR A 707 -16.54 -16.15 -10.26
CA THR A 707 -15.18 -16.62 -10.61
C THR A 707 -15.26 -17.83 -11.55
N GLN A 708 -16.16 -18.77 -11.28
CA GLN A 708 -16.46 -19.92 -12.13
C GLN A 708 -17.98 -20.16 -12.19
N GLY A 709 -18.43 -20.87 -13.22
CA GLY A 709 -19.85 -21.10 -13.49
C GLY A 709 -20.54 -19.94 -14.20
N ALA A 710 -21.88 -19.94 -14.15
CA ALA A 710 -22.72 -18.91 -14.75
C ALA A 710 -23.99 -18.68 -13.92
N ILE A 711 -24.48 -17.44 -13.95
CA ILE A 711 -25.82 -17.09 -13.47
C ILE A 711 -26.61 -16.60 -14.68
N ARG A 712 -27.77 -17.21 -14.93
CA ARG A 712 -28.64 -16.89 -16.07
C ARG A 712 -29.97 -16.37 -15.57
N VAL A 713 -30.47 -15.32 -16.20
CA VAL A 713 -31.84 -14.80 -16.02
C VAL A 713 -32.54 -14.91 -17.37
N ASP A 714 -33.71 -15.57 -17.39
CA ASP A 714 -34.44 -15.88 -18.64
C ASP A 714 -33.56 -16.62 -19.66
N GLY A 715 -32.70 -17.53 -19.18
CA GLY A 715 -31.76 -18.29 -20.00
C GLY A 715 -30.53 -17.52 -20.49
N ARG A 716 -30.43 -16.21 -20.23
CA ARG A 716 -29.26 -15.39 -20.62
C ARG A 716 -28.32 -15.16 -19.47
N ASP A 717 -27.02 -15.41 -19.68
CA ASP A 717 -25.99 -15.10 -18.69
C ASP A 717 -25.98 -13.59 -18.38
N ILE A 718 -26.08 -13.25 -17.09
CA ILE A 718 -26.14 -11.86 -16.60
C ILE A 718 -24.92 -11.03 -17.02
N ARG A 719 -23.78 -11.68 -17.33
CA ARG A 719 -22.55 -11.05 -17.82
C ARG A 719 -22.67 -10.51 -19.25
N THR A 720 -23.65 -10.99 -20.01
CA THR A 720 -23.93 -10.55 -21.39
C THR A 720 -24.99 -9.46 -21.48
N LEU A 721 -25.56 -9.05 -20.35
CA LEU A 721 -26.55 -7.98 -20.25
C LEU A 721 -25.87 -6.66 -19.90
N THR A 722 -26.36 -5.56 -20.47
CA THR A 722 -26.02 -4.21 -19.99
C THR A 722 -26.64 -3.96 -18.60
N ALA A 723 -26.15 -2.96 -17.87
CA ALA A 723 -26.72 -2.60 -16.57
C ALA A 723 -28.23 -2.28 -16.68
N ASP A 724 -28.62 -1.49 -17.68
CA ASP A 724 -30.03 -1.15 -17.93
C ASP A 724 -30.88 -2.38 -18.27
N GLU A 725 -30.33 -3.33 -19.04
CA GLU A 725 -31.01 -4.59 -19.35
C GLU A 725 -31.15 -5.50 -18.12
N LEU A 726 -30.13 -5.54 -17.26
CA LEU A 726 -30.13 -6.37 -16.06
C LEU A 726 -31.09 -5.80 -15.02
N TYR A 727 -31.01 -4.51 -14.70
CA TYR A 727 -31.81 -3.90 -13.63
C TYR A 727 -33.26 -3.63 -14.02
N ARG A 728 -33.63 -3.79 -15.29
CA ARG A 728 -35.04 -3.98 -15.71
C ARG A 728 -35.58 -5.38 -15.42
N ARG A 729 -34.70 -6.37 -15.23
CA ARG A 729 -35.06 -7.77 -14.94
C ARG A 729 -34.93 -8.12 -13.45
N VAL A 730 -33.91 -7.58 -12.81
CA VAL A 730 -33.54 -7.89 -11.42
C VAL A 730 -33.59 -6.63 -10.59
N GLY A 731 -34.57 -6.54 -9.69
CA GLY A 731 -34.64 -5.53 -8.65
C GLY A 731 -34.00 -6.02 -7.35
N PHE A 732 -33.57 -5.09 -6.52
CA PHE A 732 -33.02 -5.39 -5.20
C PHE A 732 -33.51 -4.38 -4.17
N VAL A 733 -33.74 -4.84 -2.94
CA VAL A 733 -34.05 -4.00 -1.78
C VAL A 733 -33.06 -4.36 -0.69
N LEU A 734 -32.25 -3.37 -0.30
CA LEU A 734 -31.23 -3.51 0.74
C LEU A 734 -31.84 -3.24 2.12
N GLN A 735 -31.19 -3.78 3.15
CA GLN A 735 -31.52 -3.52 4.55
C GLN A 735 -31.43 -2.01 4.89
N ASP A 736 -30.33 -1.35 4.51
CA ASP A 736 -30.15 0.09 4.71
C ASP A 736 -30.61 0.89 3.50
N ALA A 737 -31.83 1.45 3.60
CA ALA A 737 -32.40 2.32 2.58
C ALA A 737 -31.62 3.64 2.41
N GLN A 738 -31.09 3.86 1.22
CA GLN A 738 -30.39 5.08 0.82
C GLN A 738 -31.29 5.95 -0.07
N LEU A 739 -31.37 7.23 0.30
CA LEU A 739 -32.09 8.26 -0.44
C LEU A 739 -31.08 9.26 -1.01
N VAL A 740 -31.34 9.70 -2.24
CA VAL A 740 -30.52 10.73 -2.89
C VAL A 740 -31.04 12.11 -2.51
N HIS A 741 -30.14 13.11 -2.54
CA HIS A 741 -30.54 14.49 -2.33
C HIS A 741 -31.40 14.97 -3.51
N GLY A 742 -32.72 14.97 -3.31
CA GLY A 742 -33.73 15.27 -4.32
C GLY A 742 -35.13 15.19 -3.72
N SER A 743 -36.16 15.48 -4.52
CA SER A 743 -37.55 15.40 -4.06
C SER A 743 -37.96 13.96 -3.72
N VAL A 744 -39.05 13.80 -2.98
CA VAL A 744 -39.65 12.47 -2.75
C VAL A 744 -40.02 11.81 -4.09
N ALA A 745 -40.59 12.59 -5.03
CA ALA A 745 -40.93 12.10 -6.36
C ALA A 745 -39.69 11.60 -7.12
N GLU A 746 -38.59 12.37 -7.14
CA GLU A 746 -37.32 11.98 -7.76
C GLU A 746 -36.74 10.71 -7.12
N ASN A 747 -36.85 10.58 -5.80
CA ASN A 747 -36.39 9.39 -5.09
C ASN A 747 -37.18 8.13 -5.44
N ILE A 748 -38.49 8.23 -5.65
CA ILE A 748 -39.34 7.10 -6.07
C ILE A 748 -39.09 6.79 -7.56
N ALA A 749 -39.01 7.81 -8.41
CA ALA A 749 -38.78 7.70 -9.85
C ALA A 749 -37.33 7.33 -10.23
N LEU A 750 -36.43 7.08 -9.28
CA LEU A 750 -35.01 6.86 -9.55
C LEU A 750 -34.74 5.73 -10.56
N ALA A 751 -35.56 4.67 -10.56
CA ALA A 751 -35.46 3.54 -11.48
C ALA A 751 -36.15 3.78 -12.83
N GLU A 752 -37.07 4.75 -12.90
CA GLU A 752 -37.80 5.15 -14.11
C GLU A 752 -37.99 6.68 -14.10
N PRO A 753 -36.96 7.47 -14.45
CA PRO A 753 -36.96 8.92 -14.28
C PRO A 753 -38.08 9.65 -15.02
N ASP A 754 -38.55 9.06 -16.12
CA ASP A 754 -39.63 9.58 -16.96
C ASP A 754 -41.04 9.16 -16.47
N ALA A 755 -41.14 8.50 -15.30
CA ALA A 755 -42.43 8.06 -14.76
C ALA A 755 -43.35 9.25 -14.43
N GLY A 756 -44.57 9.23 -14.98
CA GLY A 756 -45.59 10.23 -14.67
C GLY A 756 -46.00 10.21 -13.19
N LEU A 757 -46.38 11.38 -12.67
CA LEU A 757 -46.71 11.57 -11.25
C LEU A 757 -47.80 10.61 -10.72
N GLU A 758 -48.78 10.22 -11.54
CA GLU A 758 -49.81 9.26 -11.13
C GLU A 758 -49.27 7.84 -10.91
N ARG A 759 -48.27 7.39 -11.68
CA ARG A 759 -47.59 6.11 -11.43
C ARG A 759 -46.78 6.17 -10.14
N ILE A 760 -46.09 7.30 -9.91
CA ILE A 760 -45.37 7.56 -8.64
C ILE A 760 -46.34 7.50 -7.45
N ARG A 761 -47.51 8.13 -7.56
CA ARG A 761 -48.55 8.11 -6.52
C ARG A 761 -49.10 6.72 -6.25
N THR A 762 -49.35 5.94 -7.31
CA THR A 762 -49.81 4.56 -7.18
C THR A 762 -48.77 3.69 -6.46
N ALA A 763 -47.50 3.75 -6.89
CA ALA A 763 -46.41 3.03 -6.24
C ALA A 763 -46.26 3.43 -4.76
N ALA A 764 -46.41 4.71 -4.42
CA ALA A 764 -46.37 5.19 -3.04
C ALA A 764 -47.57 4.72 -2.19
N ARG A 765 -48.75 4.52 -2.80
CA ARG A 765 -49.91 3.93 -2.10
C ARG A 765 -49.68 2.44 -1.84
N ASP A 766 -49.14 1.72 -2.81
CA ASP A 766 -48.83 0.30 -2.64
C ASP A 766 -47.74 0.07 -1.61
N ALA A 767 -46.76 0.97 -1.55
CA ALA A 767 -45.75 0.96 -0.52
C ALA A 767 -46.19 1.53 0.83
N GLN A 768 -47.47 1.90 1.03
CA GLN A 768 -48.00 2.45 2.29
C GLN A 768 -47.24 3.69 2.79
N ILE A 769 -46.85 4.60 1.89
CA ILE A 769 -46.15 5.84 2.23
C ILE A 769 -46.83 7.12 1.72
N HIS A 770 -47.82 7.00 0.82
CA HIS A 770 -48.56 8.13 0.25
C HIS A 770 -49.06 9.14 1.31
N ASP A 771 -49.75 8.66 2.35
CA ASP A 771 -50.35 9.52 3.37
C ASP A 771 -49.32 10.21 4.26
N ARG A 772 -48.11 9.65 4.36
CA ARG A 772 -46.99 10.33 5.02
C ARG A 772 -46.46 11.44 4.12
N ILE A 773 -46.28 11.17 2.83
CA ILE A 773 -45.76 12.13 1.84
C ILE A 773 -46.70 13.34 1.74
N THR A 774 -48.01 13.14 1.67
CA THR A 774 -48.99 14.23 1.58
C THR A 774 -49.05 15.11 2.83
N ARG A 775 -48.58 14.62 3.98
CA ARG A 775 -48.45 15.39 5.23
C ARG A 775 -47.12 16.14 5.34
N MET A 776 -46.19 15.97 4.40
CA MET A 776 -44.96 16.75 4.36
C MET A 776 -45.26 18.16 3.83
N PRO A 777 -44.48 19.20 4.21
CA PRO A 777 -44.75 20.59 3.83
C PRO A 777 -44.97 20.80 2.33
N ASP A 778 -44.17 20.15 1.49
CA ASP A 778 -44.21 20.28 0.03
C ASP A 778 -44.68 18.98 -0.66
N GLY A 779 -45.33 18.08 0.08
CA GLY A 779 -45.83 16.83 -0.47
C GLY A 779 -44.72 16.01 -1.16
N TYR A 780 -44.95 15.63 -2.41
CA TYR A 780 -44.00 14.89 -3.25
C TYR A 780 -42.78 15.71 -3.68
N ASP A 781 -42.87 17.04 -3.66
CA ASP A 781 -41.77 17.94 -4.02
C ASP A 781 -40.84 18.21 -2.84
N SER A 782 -41.18 17.69 -1.64
CA SER A 782 -40.34 17.80 -0.45
C SER A 782 -38.95 17.24 -0.70
N VAL A 783 -37.92 18.06 -0.53
CA VAL A 783 -36.53 17.66 -0.74
C VAL A 783 -36.02 16.84 0.45
N LEU A 784 -35.57 15.62 0.17
CA LEU A 784 -34.96 14.72 1.13
C LEU A 784 -33.44 14.96 1.14
N GLY A 785 -32.86 15.32 2.29
CA GLY A 785 -31.43 15.51 2.47
C GLY A 785 -30.81 14.52 3.47
N ALA A 786 -29.51 14.67 3.78
CA ALA A 786 -28.76 13.80 4.70
C ALA A 786 -29.32 13.78 6.15
N GLY A 787 -30.22 14.71 6.50
CA GLY A 787 -30.96 14.74 7.76
C GLY A 787 -32.47 14.64 7.58
N SER A 788 -32.96 13.90 6.57
CA SER A 788 -34.40 13.83 6.25
C SER A 788 -35.25 13.49 7.47
N ALA A 789 -36.43 14.13 7.60
CA ALA A 789 -37.39 13.90 8.68
C ALA A 789 -38.15 12.56 8.57
N LEU A 790 -37.66 11.62 7.76
CA LEU A 790 -38.26 10.30 7.59
C LEU A 790 -37.67 9.30 8.61
N SER A 791 -38.54 8.55 9.27
CA SER A 791 -38.13 7.43 10.12
C SER A 791 -37.46 6.32 9.29
N GLY A 792 -36.80 5.36 9.95
CA GLY A 792 -36.22 4.21 9.24
C GLY A 792 -37.24 3.44 8.39
N GLY A 793 -38.42 3.17 8.95
CA GLY A 793 -39.50 2.46 8.25
C GLY A 793 -40.07 3.28 7.09
N GLU A 794 -40.19 4.59 7.25
CA GLU A 794 -40.63 5.48 6.17
C GLU A 794 -39.62 5.50 5.01
N ARG A 795 -38.31 5.57 5.29
CA ARG A 795 -37.27 5.48 4.25
C ARG A 795 -37.28 4.14 3.51
N GLN A 796 -37.51 3.05 4.22
CA GLN A 796 -37.64 1.74 3.58
C GLN A 796 -38.87 1.68 2.68
N ARG A 797 -40.02 2.20 3.13
CA ARG A 797 -41.24 2.27 2.29
C ARG A 797 -41.06 3.14 1.04
N VAL A 798 -40.31 4.25 1.11
CA VAL A 798 -39.92 5.00 -0.11
C VAL A 798 -39.10 4.15 -1.08
N THR A 799 -38.18 3.33 -0.56
CA THR A 799 -37.37 2.42 -1.38
C THR A 799 -38.19 1.27 -1.95
N ILE A 800 -39.18 0.78 -1.21
CA ILE A 800 -40.15 -0.21 -1.71
C ILE A 800 -41.02 0.42 -2.81
N ALA A 801 -41.48 1.66 -2.66
CA ALA A 801 -42.20 2.37 -3.73
C ALA A 801 -41.36 2.46 -5.02
N ARG A 802 -40.06 2.73 -4.90
CA ARG A 802 -39.10 2.71 -6.02
C ARG A 802 -39.05 1.32 -6.69
N ALA A 803 -38.99 0.25 -5.90
CA ALA A 803 -38.95 -1.12 -6.43
C ALA A 803 -40.28 -1.56 -7.07
N ILE A 804 -41.43 -1.11 -6.53
CA ILE A 804 -42.75 -1.32 -7.12
C ILE A 804 -42.83 -0.61 -8.47
N LEU A 805 -42.40 0.65 -8.53
CA LEU A 805 -42.42 1.44 -9.77
C LEU A 805 -41.55 0.81 -10.87
N ALA A 806 -40.38 0.29 -10.50
CA ALA A 806 -39.45 -0.37 -11.42
C ALA A 806 -40.00 -1.68 -12.03
N ASP A 807 -40.96 -2.30 -11.36
CA ASP A 807 -41.70 -3.49 -11.80
C ASP A 807 -40.85 -4.64 -12.37
N THR A 808 -39.74 -4.95 -11.69
CA THR A 808 -38.81 -6.01 -12.11
C THR A 808 -39.38 -7.42 -11.83
N PRO A 809 -39.21 -8.40 -12.75
CA PRO A 809 -39.73 -9.77 -12.60
C PRO A 809 -38.97 -10.64 -11.57
N VAL A 810 -37.69 -10.34 -11.32
CA VAL A 810 -36.86 -11.00 -10.30
C VAL A 810 -36.55 -9.98 -9.20
N LEU A 811 -36.74 -10.36 -7.95
CA LEU A 811 -36.52 -9.50 -6.80
C LEU A 811 -35.59 -10.16 -5.78
N VAL A 812 -34.54 -9.45 -5.37
CA VAL A 812 -33.65 -9.85 -4.28
C VAL A 812 -33.93 -9.00 -3.04
N LEU A 813 -34.28 -9.63 -1.93
CA LEU A 813 -34.63 -8.99 -0.67
C LEU A 813 -33.64 -9.34 0.43
N ASP A 814 -33.01 -8.33 1.02
CA ASP A 814 -32.16 -8.48 2.21
C ASP A 814 -32.91 -8.02 3.46
N GLU A 815 -33.32 -9.00 4.28
CA GLU A 815 -34.00 -8.87 5.58
C GLU A 815 -35.41 -8.22 5.59
N ALA A 816 -36.40 -8.96 6.11
CA ALA A 816 -37.81 -8.59 5.99
C ALA A 816 -38.34 -7.61 7.06
N THR A 817 -37.86 -7.60 8.31
CA THR A 817 -38.42 -6.71 9.34
C THR A 817 -37.55 -6.58 10.59
N ALA A 818 -37.11 -5.35 10.92
CA ALA A 818 -36.61 -4.99 12.26
C ALA A 818 -36.74 -3.48 12.49
N PHE A 819 -37.93 -3.02 12.89
CA PHE A 819 -38.13 -1.64 13.36
C PHE A 819 -38.49 -1.63 14.84
N ALA A 820 -38.15 -0.54 15.52
CA ALA A 820 -38.55 -0.34 16.92
C ALA A 820 -40.06 -0.08 17.09
N ASP A 821 -40.75 0.28 16.00
CA ASP A 821 -42.17 0.60 15.98
C ASP A 821 -42.99 -0.50 15.28
N PRO A 822 -43.90 -1.19 15.99
CA PRO A 822 -44.75 -2.24 15.43
C PRO A 822 -45.66 -1.77 14.28
N GLU A 823 -46.12 -0.51 14.29
CA GLU A 823 -46.94 0.01 13.19
C GLU A 823 -46.11 0.14 11.92
N SER A 824 -44.91 0.71 12.02
CA SER A 824 -43.96 0.80 10.91
C SER A 824 -43.57 -0.58 10.37
N GLU A 825 -43.36 -1.57 11.23
CA GLU A 825 -43.07 -2.95 10.84
C GLU A 825 -44.23 -3.58 10.05
N TYR A 826 -45.47 -3.43 10.55
CA TYR A 826 -46.66 -3.92 9.87
C TYR A 826 -46.83 -3.31 8.47
N LEU A 827 -46.69 -1.98 8.35
CA LEU A 827 -46.82 -1.28 7.07
C LEU A 827 -45.72 -1.66 6.08
N VAL A 828 -44.49 -1.89 6.55
CA VAL A 828 -43.39 -2.39 5.70
C VAL A 828 -43.70 -3.80 5.22
N GLN A 829 -44.15 -4.70 6.09
CA GLN A 829 -44.50 -6.06 5.69
C GLN A 829 -45.64 -6.08 4.66
N GLN A 830 -46.63 -5.21 4.81
CA GLN A 830 -47.70 -5.07 3.83
C GLN A 830 -47.17 -4.60 2.47
N ALA A 831 -46.23 -3.64 2.48
CA ALA A 831 -45.58 -3.16 1.27
C ALA A 831 -44.73 -4.26 0.58
N ILE A 832 -43.98 -5.05 1.35
CA ILE A 832 -43.21 -6.20 0.85
C ILE A 832 -44.16 -7.24 0.24
N ASN A 833 -45.24 -7.61 0.92
CA ASN A 833 -46.20 -8.59 0.41
C ASN A 833 -46.83 -8.17 -0.94
N ARG A 834 -47.06 -6.86 -1.14
CA ARG A 834 -47.52 -6.33 -2.43
C ARG A 834 -46.42 -6.37 -3.48
N LEU A 835 -45.20 -5.99 -3.10
CA LEU A 835 -44.03 -6.00 -3.99
C LEU A 835 -43.69 -7.42 -4.47
N THR A 836 -43.82 -8.45 -3.64
CA THR A 836 -43.43 -9.83 -3.98
C THR A 836 -44.44 -10.59 -4.84
N ARG A 837 -45.66 -10.09 -5.00
CA ARG A 837 -46.74 -10.80 -5.70
C ARG A 837 -46.37 -11.02 -7.18
N ASP A 838 -46.58 -12.24 -7.66
CA ASP A 838 -46.37 -12.69 -9.05
C ASP A 838 -44.93 -12.50 -9.57
N ARG A 839 -43.94 -12.46 -8.66
CA ARG A 839 -42.52 -12.28 -8.99
C ARG A 839 -41.68 -13.45 -8.49
N THR A 840 -40.52 -13.65 -9.11
CA THR A 840 -39.51 -14.57 -8.59
C THR A 840 -38.74 -13.85 -7.49
N VAL A 841 -38.82 -14.34 -6.25
CA VAL A 841 -38.23 -13.65 -5.10
C VAL A 841 -37.14 -14.50 -4.48
N LEU A 842 -35.95 -13.92 -4.34
CA LEU A 842 -34.87 -14.45 -3.51
C LEU A 842 -34.81 -13.63 -2.22
N VAL A 843 -35.09 -14.25 -1.08
CA VAL A 843 -35.05 -13.59 0.23
C VAL A 843 -33.96 -14.18 1.12
N ILE A 844 -33.16 -13.32 1.75
CA ILE A 844 -32.22 -13.75 2.79
C ILE A 844 -32.95 -13.73 4.13
N ALA A 845 -33.06 -14.90 4.78
CA ALA A 845 -33.74 -14.99 6.06
C ALA A 845 -32.74 -14.87 7.23
N HIS A 846 -32.95 -13.83 8.05
CA HIS A 846 -32.32 -13.71 9.37
C HIS A 846 -33.23 -14.23 10.50
N ARG A 847 -34.54 -14.29 10.24
CA ARG A 847 -35.57 -14.85 11.13
C ARG A 847 -36.24 -16.02 10.44
N LEU A 848 -36.07 -17.23 10.97
CA LEU A 848 -36.60 -18.43 10.31
C LEU A 848 -38.13 -18.46 10.25
N HIS A 849 -38.83 -17.80 11.18
CA HIS A 849 -40.30 -17.77 11.19
C HIS A 849 -40.91 -16.98 10.03
N THR A 850 -40.15 -16.07 9.39
CA THR A 850 -40.68 -15.26 8.28
C THR A 850 -40.67 -16.00 6.94
N ILE A 851 -40.06 -17.19 6.88
CA ILE A 851 -39.88 -17.98 5.66
C ILE A 851 -40.57 -19.35 5.70
N THR A 852 -41.42 -19.59 6.71
CA THR A 852 -42.21 -20.83 6.81
C THR A 852 -43.14 -21.04 5.63
N HIS A 853 -43.50 -19.96 4.94
CA HIS A 853 -44.36 -19.94 3.76
C HIS A 853 -43.59 -19.85 2.44
N ALA A 854 -42.25 -19.95 2.46
CA ALA A 854 -41.47 -19.95 1.23
C ALA A 854 -41.71 -21.24 0.44
N ASP A 855 -41.91 -21.12 -0.88
CA ASP A 855 -42.08 -22.26 -1.77
C ASP A 855 -40.83 -23.15 -1.85
N GLN A 856 -39.66 -22.54 -1.59
CA GLN A 856 -38.38 -23.22 -1.56
C GLN A 856 -37.47 -22.60 -0.49
N ILE A 857 -36.85 -23.42 0.33
CA ILE A 857 -35.82 -23.02 1.31
C ILE A 857 -34.51 -23.69 0.92
N VAL A 858 -33.44 -22.91 0.90
CA VAL A 858 -32.08 -23.34 0.53
C VAL A 858 -31.14 -23.07 1.70
N VAL A 859 -30.58 -24.13 2.25
CA VAL A 859 -29.64 -24.05 3.40
C VAL A 859 -28.22 -24.01 2.87
N LEU A 860 -27.50 -22.92 3.16
CA LEU A 860 -26.08 -22.76 2.87
C LEU A 860 -25.24 -23.04 4.13
N ASP A 861 -24.18 -23.83 3.95
CA ASP A 861 -23.11 -24.00 4.94
C ASP A 861 -21.74 -24.02 4.26
N ASP A 862 -20.76 -23.28 4.80
CA ASP A 862 -19.41 -23.10 4.23
C ASP A 862 -19.38 -22.88 2.70
N GLY A 863 -20.29 -22.04 2.18
CA GLY A 863 -20.35 -21.68 0.77
C GLY A 863 -20.96 -22.73 -0.16
N ARG A 864 -21.53 -23.81 0.38
CA ARG A 864 -22.19 -24.89 -0.37
C ARG A 864 -23.67 -24.98 0.03
N ILE A 865 -24.50 -25.44 -0.91
CA ILE A 865 -25.89 -25.82 -0.58
C ILE A 865 -25.84 -27.20 0.08
N VAL A 866 -26.36 -27.30 1.30
CA VAL A 866 -26.43 -28.57 2.06
C VAL A 866 -27.82 -29.19 2.04
N GLU A 867 -28.88 -28.38 1.97
CA GLU A 867 -30.27 -28.84 1.95
C GLU A 867 -31.14 -27.91 1.09
N VAL A 868 -32.16 -28.49 0.44
CA VAL A 868 -33.18 -27.77 -0.33
C VAL A 868 -34.53 -28.46 -0.11
N GLY A 869 -35.56 -27.69 0.20
CA GLY A 869 -36.92 -28.22 0.38
C GLY A 869 -37.88 -27.16 0.92
N THR A 870 -39.10 -27.57 1.23
CA THR A 870 -40.06 -26.74 1.98
C THR A 870 -39.78 -26.78 3.48
N HIS A 871 -40.43 -25.90 4.25
CA HIS A 871 -40.29 -25.86 5.71
C HIS A 871 -40.55 -27.23 6.37
N ASP A 872 -41.67 -27.87 6.02
CA ASP A 872 -42.09 -29.13 6.63
C ASP A 872 -41.17 -30.28 6.23
N GLU A 873 -40.72 -30.34 4.97
CA GLU A 873 -39.77 -31.33 4.47
C GLU A 873 -38.42 -31.24 5.19
N LEU A 874 -37.89 -30.03 5.36
CA LEU A 874 -36.60 -29.80 6.01
C LEU A 874 -36.65 -30.04 7.53
N LEU A 875 -37.79 -29.74 8.18
CA LEU A 875 -37.99 -30.10 9.59
C LEU A 875 -38.08 -31.60 9.80
N ALA A 876 -38.76 -32.32 8.89
CA ALA A 876 -38.88 -33.77 8.95
C ALA A 876 -37.56 -34.49 8.65
N ALA A 877 -36.73 -33.92 7.77
CA ALA A 877 -35.40 -34.45 7.42
C ALA A 877 -34.40 -34.41 8.60
N GLY A 878 -34.65 -33.59 9.62
CA GLY A 878 -33.85 -33.57 10.86
C GLY A 878 -32.40 -33.09 10.70
N GLY A 879 -32.08 -32.40 9.60
CA GLY A 879 -30.73 -31.96 9.27
C GLY A 879 -30.36 -30.56 9.77
N ARG A 880 -29.51 -29.84 9.03
CA ARG A 880 -28.96 -28.52 9.39
C ARG A 880 -30.05 -27.48 9.57
N TYR A 881 -31.09 -27.49 8.74
CA TYR A 881 -32.25 -26.59 8.91
C TYR A 881 -32.93 -26.76 10.27
N ARG A 882 -33.16 -28.02 10.69
CA ARG A 882 -33.79 -28.34 11.98
C ARG A 882 -32.97 -27.80 13.15
N GLY A 883 -31.65 -27.98 13.11
CA GLY A 883 -30.75 -27.43 14.12
C GLY A 883 -30.83 -25.90 14.21
N LEU A 884 -30.88 -25.20 13.08
CA LEU A 884 -31.07 -23.75 13.03
C LEU A 884 -32.45 -23.35 13.61
N TRP A 885 -33.50 -24.08 13.25
CA TRP A 885 -34.86 -23.83 13.72
C TRP A 885 -35.01 -23.97 15.24
N ASP A 886 -34.51 -25.07 15.79
CA ASP A 886 -34.58 -25.34 17.23
C ASP A 886 -33.74 -24.32 18.01
N SER A 887 -32.56 -23.94 17.51
CA SER A 887 -31.74 -22.89 18.13
C SER A 887 -32.43 -21.52 18.15
N GLY A 888 -33.17 -21.18 17.09
CA GLY A 888 -33.92 -19.93 16.99
C GLY A 888 -35.08 -19.82 17.98
N ARG A 889 -35.69 -20.95 18.38
CA ARG A 889 -36.78 -21.00 19.36
C ARG A 889 -36.32 -20.70 20.80
N TYR A 890 -35.06 -20.97 21.15
CA TYR A 890 -34.52 -20.67 22.48
C TYR A 890 -34.08 -19.21 22.67
N SER A 891 -33.99 -18.43 21.59
CA SER A 891 -33.57 -17.02 21.60
C SER A 891 -34.71 -16.00 21.52
N SER A 892 -35.96 -16.42 21.33
CA SER A 892 -37.12 -15.56 21.57
C SER A 892 -37.38 -15.48 23.08
N PRO A 893 -37.49 -14.28 23.70
CA PRO A 893 -37.76 -14.18 25.13
C PRO A 893 -39.11 -14.85 25.40
N ASP A 894 -39.05 -15.95 26.15
CA ASP A 894 -40.19 -16.72 26.59
C ASP A 894 -41.10 -15.80 27.41
N ALA A 895 -42.25 -15.47 26.85
CA ALA A 895 -43.30 -14.75 27.54
C ALA A 895 -43.84 -15.67 28.65
N GLY A 896 -43.44 -15.41 29.89
CA GLY A 896 -44.12 -15.93 31.07
C GLY A 896 -43.37 -16.99 31.88
N ARG A 897 -42.25 -16.62 32.48
CA ARG A 897 -41.89 -17.15 33.81
C ARG A 897 -41.91 -16.01 34.81
N PRO A 898 -42.68 -16.10 35.91
CA PRO A 898 -42.62 -15.08 36.95
C PRO A 898 -41.25 -15.18 37.61
N VAL A 899 -40.41 -14.17 37.39
CA VAL A 899 -39.20 -13.98 38.18
C VAL A 899 -39.67 -13.66 39.60
N SER A 900 -39.34 -14.53 40.55
CA SER A 900 -39.58 -14.28 41.97
C SER A 900 -38.84 -13.01 42.36
N ALA A 901 -39.59 -12.03 42.86
CA ALA A 901 -39.05 -10.85 43.50
C ALA A 901 -38.38 -11.27 44.81
N ASP A 902 -37.07 -11.49 44.79
CA ASP A 902 -36.21 -11.33 45.95
C ASP A 902 -34.76 -11.15 45.48
N ALA A 903 -34.09 -10.17 46.10
CA ALA A 903 -32.68 -9.76 45.94
C ALA A 903 -32.33 -8.80 44.79
N VAL A 904 -32.62 -7.51 44.98
CA VAL A 904 -31.63 -6.45 44.71
C VAL A 904 -31.63 -5.47 45.88
N GLU A 905 -30.77 -5.74 46.85
CA GLU A 905 -30.41 -4.82 47.92
C GLU A 905 -29.16 -4.03 47.48
N VAL A 906 -29.35 -2.72 47.38
CA VAL A 906 -28.42 -1.58 47.53
C VAL A 906 -26.91 -1.87 47.60
N GLY A 907 -26.15 -1.25 46.68
CA GLY A 907 -24.72 -0.99 46.83
C GLY A 907 -24.29 0.19 45.95
N ARG A 908 -23.83 1.27 46.60
CA ARG A 908 -23.44 2.58 46.07
C ARG A 908 -22.33 2.56 45.01
#